data_AF-A0A3B9CSB9-F1
#
_entry.id   AF-A0A3B9CSB9-F1
#
_cell.length_a   1.000
_cell.length_b   1.000
_cell.length_c   1.000
_cell.angle_alpha   90.00
_cell.angle_beta   90.00
_cell.angle_gamma   90.00
#
_symmetry.space_group_name_H-M   'P 1'
#
loop_
_entity.id
_entity.type
_entity.pdbx_description
1 polymer ?
#
loop_
_entity_poly.entity_id
_entity_poly.type
_entity_poly.pdbx_seq_one_letter_code
_entity_poly.pdbx_strand_id
1 'polypeptide(L)'
;MGSGGSTSVDTLITDLLTSDLLTFAAIADIGSVVIRIVSVILGLGAVIFFHELGHFAVAKWCDVHVERFSIGMGPIIWSRQWGETEYALSVFPIGGYVKMLGQDDTDPSQMTSDEIAENPRSYSSKKVWQRMAIISAGVIMNVITGFLFHAVAYYDGLVEEVQMIGNVVPGSPAWKQGLRPGDTIEKVNGDDVQNFSEIQQAVILSGSELMIEGKRADGTPFSVTIVPEMHELAQQIGCGPTQTSTISEKADKDGIIVVGSPAENAEGGPFLPGDRIVSVNGEEVNYLHEVSYYAIRDMAADAVYQIERYPTRADGTLDKSAEPIAFEITVPSRKARSIGLWMAPGKVTAIANDSIAAQAGLQLKDQIIKVDDLEVGKMIDPLMLPVYFAQKAGEEVKVTVNRPREGDSPETVDLTMEPSDRAGWTEKAIGLYDSEKDEVTRQIALPLTIPAIGAGFQILPRIANIVEGSEAFKSKKFQIGQKISKITLEQRGKDEFVEDRLGNTETATISLDSADWESNWAWAFQLIQQAPARKIRVHVEGDESAGTKGFAYLFKNEEQCEDLYVLTRGIGSFESLQRVRVATGPGDAVSLGYRKTRSNLIKIYQTLTSLFSGRLSIRAFSGPVGIGKIAYKQADSGLASLFDFLGFLSINLAVINFLPIPVLDGGHMVFLLYEGVTRRKPNENVIKYAITLGLIMIASLFALVMYLDLFVNN
;
A
#
# COMPACT_ATOMS: atom_id res chain seq x y z
N MET A 1 60.27 10.94 37.59
CA MET A 1 59.80 12.22 37.02
C MET A 1 59.48 11.93 35.56
N GLY A 2 58.28 11.93 35.02
CA GLY A 2 56.94 12.29 35.47
C GLY A 2 56.17 12.71 34.20
N SER A 3 55.18 11.94 33.77
CA SER A 3 54.14 12.37 32.81
C SER A 3 53.04 11.31 32.72
N GLY A 4 52.00 11.47 33.53
CA GLY A 4 50.77 10.69 33.45
C GLY A 4 49.62 11.56 33.93
N GLY A 5 48.70 11.89 33.02
CA GLY A 5 47.50 12.67 33.34
C GLY A 5 47.11 13.68 32.27
N SER A 6 46.59 13.21 31.13
CA SER A 6 45.76 14.06 30.24
C SER A 6 44.58 13.32 29.60
N THR A 7 44.50 11.99 29.70
CA THR A 7 43.47 11.19 29.00
C THR A 7 42.10 11.17 29.67
N SER A 8 41.91 11.65 30.90
CA SER A 8 40.59 11.60 31.54
C SER A 8 39.69 12.79 31.19
N VAL A 9 40.25 13.96 30.86
CA VAL A 9 39.47 15.18 30.64
C VAL A 9 38.90 15.22 29.22
N ASP A 10 39.68 14.84 28.21
CA ASP A 10 39.20 14.79 26.82
C ASP A 10 38.10 13.72 26.65
N THR A 11 38.23 12.58 27.31
CA THR A 11 37.21 11.51 27.30
C THR A 11 35.93 11.99 28.01
N LEU A 12 36.04 12.67 29.16
CA LEU A 12 34.90 13.27 29.86
C LEU A 12 34.21 14.37 29.04
N ILE A 13 34.96 15.22 28.34
CA ILE A 13 34.40 16.28 27.48
C ILE A 13 33.70 15.66 26.26
N THR A 14 34.28 14.60 25.68
CA THR A 14 33.67 13.90 24.53
C THR A 14 32.40 13.15 24.94
N ASP A 15 32.39 12.50 26.10
CA ASP A 15 31.19 11.85 26.67
C ASP A 15 30.11 12.87 27.06
N LEU A 16 30.49 14.02 27.64
CA LEU A 16 29.54 15.09 27.97
C LEU A 16 28.92 15.67 26.69
N LEU A 17 29.74 16.01 25.69
CA LEU A 17 29.28 16.57 24.41
C LEU A 17 28.41 15.59 23.62
N THR A 18 28.74 14.30 23.60
CA THR A 18 27.92 13.27 22.92
C THR A 18 26.62 13.02 23.66
N SER A 19 26.62 13.01 25.00
CA SER A 19 25.41 12.85 25.81
C SER A 19 24.45 14.05 25.69
N ASP A 20 24.98 15.27 25.62
CA ASP A 20 24.21 16.50 25.42
C ASP A 20 23.65 16.59 23.99
N LEU A 21 24.40 16.12 22.98
CA LEU A 21 23.94 16.04 21.60
C LEU A 21 22.81 15.00 21.44
N LEU A 22 22.96 13.83 22.09
CA LEU A 22 21.95 12.76 22.10
C LEU A 22 20.67 13.20 22.83
N THR A 23 20.79 13.94 23.94
CA THR A 23 19.62 14.49 24.64
C THR A 23 18.95 15.62 23.85
N PHE A 24 19.72 16.49 23.17
CA PHE A 24 19.14 17.53 22.33
C PHE A 24 18.43 16.95 21.10
N ALA A 25 19.02 15.95 20.43
CA ALA A 25 18.40 15.22 19.34
C ALA A 25 17.10 14.51 19.81
N ALA A 26 17.15 13.82 20.95
CA ALA A 26 15.96 13.18 21.53
C ALA A 26 14.86 14.20 21.91
N ILE A 27 15.22 15.37 22.45
CA ILE A 27 14.27 16.44 22.77
C ILE A 27 13.69 17.07 21.49
N ALA A 28 14.52 17.27 20.46
CA ALA A 28 14.08 17.76 19.16
C ALA A 28 13.11 16.79 18.48
N ASP A 29 13.38 15.48 18.56
CA ASP A 29 12.50 14.44 18.06
C ASP A 29 11.16 14.42 18.81
N ILE A 30 11.18 14.49 20.15
CA ILE A 30 9.94 14.61 20.96
C ILE A 30 9.16 15.88 20.58
N GLY A 31 9.86 17.01 20.40
CA GLY A 31 9.26 18.25 19.96
C GLY A 31 8.55 18.12 18.61
N SER A 32 9.18 17.45 17.64
CA SER A 32 8.61 17.22 16.31
C SER A 32 7.35 16.34 16.36
N VAL A 33 7.36 15.29 17.18
CA VAL A 33 6.21 14.40 17.40
C VAL A 33 5.06 15.17 18.04
N VAL A 34 5.35 15.97 19.07
CA VAL A 34 4.34 16.82 19.73
C VAL A 34 3.74 17.81 18.75
N ILE A 35 4.55 18.48 17.92
CA ILE A 35 4.08 19.42 16.91
C ILE A 35 3.13 18.72 15.92
N ARG A 36 3.46 17.51 15.45
CA ARG A 36 2.61 16.74 14.53
C ARG A 36 1.27 16.37 15.17
N ILE A 37 1.30 15.85 16.40
CA ILE A 37 0.09 15.50 17.16
C ILE A 37 -0.78 16.74 17.38
N VAL A 38 -0.19 17.85 17.82
CA VAL A 38 -0.91 19.12 18.03
C VAL A 38 -1.49 19.64 16.71
N SER A 39 -0.74 19.56 15.61
CA SER A 39 -1.21 19.99 14.29
C SER A 39 -2.41 19.16 13.81
N VAL A 40 -2.37 17.83 14.03
CA VAL A 40 -3.50 16.95 13.74
C VAL A 40 -4.72 17.31 14.59
N ILE A 41 -4.55 17.48 15.89
CA ILE A 41 -5.65 17.84 16.80
C ILE A 41 -6.27 19.18 16.41
N LEU A 42 -5.45 20.20 16.15
CA LEU A 42 -5.91 21.52 15.71
C LEU A 42 -6.58 21.46 14.34
N GLY A 43 -6.03 20.69 13.41
CA GLY A 43 -6.59 20.49 12.08
C GLY A 43 -7.97 19.84 12.10
N LEU A 44 -8.11 18.73 12.85
CA LEU A 44 -9.40 18.05 13.02
C LEU A 44 -10.41 18.96 13.76
N GLY A 45 -9.96 19.68 14.78
CA GLY A 45 -10.77 20.69 15.47
C GLY A 45 -11.22 21.81 14.53
N ALA A 46 -10.35 22.26 13.62
CA ALA A 46 -10.67 23.30 12.64
C ALA A 46 -11.77 22.87 11.67
N VAL A 47 -11.74 21.62 11.16
CA VAL A 47 -12.79 21.08 10.28
C VAL A 47 -14.16 21.20 10.94
N ILE A 48 -14.28 20.79 12.20
CA ILE A 48 -15.55 20.85 12.94
C ILE A 48 -15.91 22.29 13.31
N PHE A 49 -14.95 23.10 13.75
CA PHE A 49 -15.18 24.51 14.03
C PHE A 49 -15.80 25.26 12.84
N PHE A 50 -15.29 25.06 11.63
CA PHE A 50 -15.84 25.71 10.44
C PHE A 50 -17.25 25.21 10.08
N HIS A 51 -17.56 23.95 10.36
CA HIS A 51 -18.92 23.41 10.26
C HIS A 51 -19.89 24.17 11.19
N GLU A 52 -19.57 24.22 12.49
CA GLU A 52 -20.37 24.92 13.50
C GLU A 52 -20.49 26.42 13.21
N LEU A 53 -19.40 27.04 12.73
CA LEU A 53 -19.39 28.44 12.32
C LEU A 53 -20.41 28.72 11.21
N GLY A 54 -20.65 27.76 10.31
CA GLY A 54 -21.68 27.86 9.29
C GLY A 54 -23.08 28.01 9.89
N HIS A 55 -23.47 27.09 10.76
CA HIS A 55 -24.75 27.15 11.46
C HIS A 55 -24.88 28.46 12.25
N PHE A 56 -23.85 28.80 13.02
CA PHE A 56 -23.80 30.02 13.81
C PHE A 56 -24.01 31.29 12.97
N ALA A 57 -23.24 31.45 11.90
CA ALA A 57 -23.26 32.64 11.06
C ALA A 57 -24.64 32.85 10.42
N VAL A 58 -25.25 31.78 9.89
CA VAL A 58 -26.56 31.86 9.24
C VAL A 58 -27.69 31.98 10.26
N ALA A 59 -27.56 31.39 11.45
CA ALA A 59 -28.50 31.57 12.55
C ALA A 59 -28.55 33.04 13.01
N LYS A 60 -27.40 33.67 13.20
CA LYS A 60 -27.31 35.11 13.50
C LYS A 60 -27.89 35.96 12.38
N TRP A 61 -27.60 35.63 11.12
CA TRP A 61 -28.17 36.34 9.97
C TRP A 61 -29.70 36.22 9.90
N CYS A 62 -30.28 35.10 10.33
CA CYS A 62 -31.73 34.89 10.43
C CYS A 62 -32.36 35.45 11.72
N ASP A 63 -31.59 36.18 12.53
CA ASP A 63 -31.99 36.69 13.85
C ASP A 63 -32.49 35.58 14.81
N VAL A 64 -31.79 34.45 14.82
CA VAL A 64 -31.95 33.40 15.85
C VAL A 64 -31.06 33.73 17.04
N HIS A 65 -31.61 33.65 18.24
CA HIS A 65 -30.83 33.79 19.46
C HIS A 65 -29.95 32.55 19.64
N VAL A 66 -28.64 32.76 19.73
CA VAL A 66 -27.66 31.70 19.96
C VAL A 66 -27.15 31.86 21.37
N GLU A 67 -27.47 30.92 22.23
CA GLU A 67 -27.09 30.92 23.65
C GLU A 67 -25.59 30.69 23.79
N ARG A 68 -25.05 29.72 23.02
CA ARG A 68 -23.65 29.33 23.12
C ARG A 68 -23.06 28.90 21.78
N PHE A 69 -21.82 29.31 21.54
CA PHE A 69 -20.95 28.78 20.51
C PHE A 69 -19.73 28.15 21.19
N SER A 70 -19.59 26.82 21.10
CA SER A 70 -18.55 26.08 21.81
C SER A 70 -17.56 25.44 20.84
N ILE A 71 -16.28 25.63 21.10
CA ILE A 71 -15.19 24.90 20.44
C ILE A 71 -14.77 23.75 21.34
N GLY A 72 -14.84 22.53 20.83
CA GLY A 72 -14.59 21.33 21.60
C GLY A 72 -15.80 20.84 22.41
N MET A 73 -15.59 19.71 23.09
CA MET A 73 -16.60 18.99 23.87
C MET A 73 -16.17 18.81 25.34
N GLY A 74 -17.14 18.54 26.21
CA GLY A 74 -16.91 18.29 27.64
C GLY A 74 -16.83 19.57 28.49
N PRO A 75 -16.21 19.50 29.68
CA PRO A 75 -16.15 20.62 30.62
C PRO A 75 -15.53 21.88 29.98
N ILE A 76 -16.14 23.03 30.26
CA ILE A 76 -15.67 24.33 29.77
C ILE A 76 -14.42 24.71 30.56
N ILE A 77 -13.30 24.92 29.86
CA ILE A 77 -12.07 25.45 30.45
C ILE A 77 -12.07 26.96 30.49
N TRP A 78 -12.72 27.58 29.52
CA TRP A 78 -12.83 29.02 29.42
C TRP A 78 -14.10 29.40 28.67
N SER A 79 -14.86 30.36 29.18
CA SER A 79 -15.93 30.99 28.42
C SER A 79 -15.97 32.49 28.62
N ARG A 80 -16.51 33.18 27.62
CA ARG A 80 -16.74 34.63 27.67
C ARG A 80 -18.05 34.95 26.98
N GLN A 81 -18.90 35.69 27.67
CA GLN A 81 -20.09 36.24 27.05
C GLN A 81 -19.73 37.49 26.23
N TRP A 82 -20.06 37.46 24.95
CA TRP A 82 -19.91 38.62 24.07
C TRP A 82 -21.22 38.88 23.33
N GLY A 83 -21.82 40.03 23.64
CA GLY A 83 -23.18 40.32 23.23
C GLY A 83 -24.15 39.37 23.92
N GLU A 84 -24.93 38.65 23.13
CA GLU A 84 -25.95 37.73 23.61
C GLU A 84 -25.49 36.26 23.61
N THR A 85 -24.29 35.96 23.10
CA THR A 85 -23.78 34.60 22.94
C THR A 85 -22.62 34.35 23.89
N GLU A 86 -22.64 33.21 24.55
CA GLU A 86 -21.50 32.67 25.29
C GLU A 86 -20.55 31.96 24.32
N TYR A 87 -19.31 32.43 24.22
CA TYR A 87 -18.26 31.75 23.48
C TYR A 87 -17.48 30.88 24.46
N ALA A 88 -17.47 29.57 24.24
CA ALA A 88 -16.87 28.60 25.14
C ALA A 88 -15.76 27.82 24.45
N LEU A 89 -14.73 27.48 25.22
CA LEU A 89 -13.67 26.55 24.88
C LEU A 89 -13.72 25.41 25.89
N SER A 90 -13.82 24.18 25.40
CA SER A 90 -13.90 22.98 26.23
C SER A 90 -12.59 22.17 26.25
N VAL A 91 -12.44 21.29 27.24
CA VAL A 91 -11.23 20.47 27.44
C VAL A 91 -10.87 19.65 26.21
N PHE A 92 -11.86 19.00 25.57
CA PHE A 92 -11.59 18.14 24.42
C PHE A 92 -11.69 18.96 23.13
N PRO A 93 -10.59 19.20 22.41
CA PRO A 93 -10.58 20.02 21.18
C PRO A 93 -11.22 19.31 19.97
N ILE A 94 -11.79 18.12 20.17
CA ILE A 94 -12.47 17.33 19.15
C ILE A 94 -13.97 17.58 19.30
N GLY A 95 -14.57 18.22 18.31
CA GLY A 95 -15.99 18.57 18.32
C GLY A 95 -16.25 20.06 18.51
N GLY A 96 -17.53 20.39 18.66
CA GLY A 96 -18.05 21.72 18.90
C GLY A 96 -19.58 21.65 18.84
N TYR A 97 -20.26 22.72 19.25
CA TYR A 97 -21.70 22.82 19.08
C TYR A 97 -22.18 24.27 19.10
N VAL A 98 -23.28 24.52 18.39
CA VAL A 98 -24.02 25.78 18.44
C VAL A 98 -25.36 25.57 19.13
N LYS A 99 -25.50 26.09 20.35
CA LYS A 99 -26.77 26.01 21.09
C LYS A 99 -27.69 27.16 20.68
N MET A 100 -28.72 26.84 19.91
CA MET A 100 -29.73 27.79 19.44
C MET A 100 -30.96 27.78 20.33
N LEU A 101 -31.52 28.96 20.61
CA LEU A 101 -32.82 29.04 21.28
C LEU A 101 -33.86 28.33 20.40
N GLY A 102 -34.59 27.36 20.96
CA GLY A 102 -35.57 26.59 20.16
C GLY A 102 -35.08 25.26 19.58
N GLN A 103 -33.80 24.93 19.71
CA GLN A 103 -33.19 23.69 19.23
C GLN A 103 -32.05 23.26 20.17
N ASP A 104 -32.24 22.15 20.87
CA ASP A 104 -31.20 21.54 21.70
C ASP A 104 -30.71 20.24 21.07
N ASP A 105 -29.54 20.29 20.44
CA ASP A 105 -28.93 19.14 19.78
C ASP A 105 -28.29 18.16 20.79
N THR A 106 -28.13 18.57 22.06
CA THR A 106 -27.53 17.73 23.11
C THR A 106 -28.52 16.88 23.90
N ASP A 107 -29.81 17.26 23.92
CA ASP A 107 -30.88 16.48 24.54
C ASP A 107 -32.17 16.52 23.69
N PRO A 108 -32.33 15.61 22.71
CA PRO A 108 -33.50 15.54 21.84
C PRO A 108 -34.81 15.20 22.58
N SER A 109 -34.72 14.82 23.86
CA SER A 109 -35.86 14.47 24.70
C SER A 109 -36.46 15.67 25.44
N GLN A 110 -35.69 16.77 25.57
CA GLN A 110 -36.16 18.03 26.12
C GLN A 110 -37.00 18.75 25.06
N MET A 111 -38.32 18.61 25.17
CA MET A 111 -39.25 19.42 24.41
C MET A 111 -39.04 20.88 24.84
N THR A 112 -38.82 21.78 23.87
CA THR A 112 -38.79 23.21 24.17
C THR A 112 -40.14 23.60 24.74
N SER A 113 -40.16 24.34 25.85
CA SER A 113 -41.41 24.86 26.39
C SER A 113 -42.12 25.69 25.32
N ASP A 114 -43.46 25.67 25.32
CA ASP A 114 -44.27 26.41 24.34
C ASP A 114 -43.85 27.90 24.27
N GLU A 115 -43.46 28.48 25.41
CA GLU A 115 -42.93 29.84 25.53
C GLU A 115 -41.61 30.06 24.75
N ILE A 116 -40.71 29.07 24.75
CA ILE A 116 -39.46 29.12 23.95
C ILE A 116 -39.75 28.88 22.48
N ALA A 117 -40.74 28.04 22.14
CA ALA A 117 -41.12 27.78 20.76
C ALA A 117 -41.84 28.97 20.10
N GLU A 118 -42.58 29.77 20.88
CA GLU A 118 -43.30 30.97 20.42
C GLU A 118 -42.41 32.22 20.33
N ASN A 119 -41.21 32.21 20.91
CA ASN A 119 -40.29 33.34 20.83
C ASN A 119 -39.88 33.62 19.36
N PRO A 120 -40.07 34.84 18.81
CA PRO A 120 -39.74 35.14 17.41
C PRO A 120 -38.26 34.95 17.02
N ARG A 121 -37.37 34.91 18.01
CA ARG A 121 -35.93 34.66 17.85
C ARG A 121 -35.55 33.19 18.12
N SER A 122 -36.54 32.33 18.38
CA SER A 122 -36.40 30.89 18.46
C SER A 122 -36.26 30.29 17.07
N TYR A 123 -35.36 29.31 16.92
CA TYR A 123 -35.17 28.55 15.70
C TYR A 123 -36.49 27.98 15.19
N SER A 124 -37.28 27.32 16.06
CA SER A 124 -38.53 26.64 15.70
C SER A 124 -39.66 27.58 15.23
N SER A 125 -39.55 28.88 15.53
CA SER A 125 -40.47 29.94 15.08
C SER A 125 -40.15 30.48 13.69
N LYS A 126 -38.92 30.26 13.19
CA LYS A 126 -38.46 30.81 11.90
C LYS A 126 -39.13 30.10 10.72
N LYS A 127 -39.20 30.80 9.59
CA LYS A 127 -39.74 30.23 8.34
C LYS A 127 -38.94 29.00 7.94
N VAL A 128 -39.60 28.02 7.32
CA VAL A 128 -38.98 26.77 6.87
C VAL A 128 -37.69 27.02 6.09
N TRP A 129 -37.70 27.96 5.13
CA TRP A 129 -36.50 28.26 4.33
C TRP A 129 -35.33 28.84 5.16
N GLN A 130 -35.62 29.59 6.24
CA GLN A 130 -34.58 30.12 7.14
C GLN A 130 -33.93 28.98 7.93
N ARG A 131 -34.75 28.06 8.45
CA ARG A 131 -34.28 26.86 9.14
C ARG A 131 -33.47 25.95 8.20
N MET A 132 -33.93 25.77 6.96
CA MET A 132 -33.19 25.03 5.93
C MET A 132 -31.85 25.70 5.60
N ALA A 133 -31.80 27.04 5.51
CA ALA A 133 -30.56 27.77 5.28
C ALA A 133 -29.57 27.58 6.43
N ILE A 134 -30.03 27.64 7.68
CA ILE A 134 -29.20 27.44 8.88
C ILE A 134 -28.60 26.03 8.89
N ILE A 135 -29.40 24.98 8.68
CA ILE A 135 -28.90 23.59 8.67
C ILE A 135 -27.97 23.33 7.47
N SER A 136 -28.29 23.87 6.29
CA SER A 136 -27.42 23.68 5.12
C SER A 136 -26.06 24.38 5.27
N ALA A 137 -25.99 25.41 6.12
CA ALA A 137 -24.80 26.23 6.26
C ALA A 137 -23.58 25.44 6.75
N GLY A 138 -23.75 24.50 7.68
CA GLY A 138 -22.66 23.65 8.15
C GLY A 138 -22.10 22.76 7.04
N VAL A 139 -22.98 22.09 6.27
CA VAL A 139 -22.58 21.27 5.11
C VAL A 139 -21.86 22.10 4.05
N ILE A 140 -22.41 23.27 3.70
CA ILE A 140 -21.81 24.18 2.70
C ILE A 140 -20.45 24.68 3.18
N MET A 141 -20.32 25.03 4.46
CA MET A 141 -19.05 25.49 5.03
C MET A 141 -17.98 24.41 5.01
N ASN A 142 -18.33 23.14 5.20
CA ASN A 142 -17.39 22.04 5.03
C ASN A 142 -16.91 21.90 3.58
N VAL A 143 -17.80 22.04 2.58
CA VAL A 143 -17.37 22.04 1.17
C VAL A 143 -16.41 23.21 0.88
N ILE A 144 -16.72 24.41 1.38
CA ILE A 144 -15.87 25.60 1.23
C ILE A 144 -14.52 25.40 1.94
N THR A 145 -14.53 24.90 3.17
CA THR A 145 -13.33 24.67 3.97
C THR A 145 -12.44 23.62 3.30
N GLY A 146 -13.01 22.52 2.82
CA GLY A 146 -12.26 21.51 2.10
C GLY A 146 -11.63 22.05 0.82
N PHE A 147 -12.37 22.86 0.06
CA PHE A 147 -11.84 23.60 -1.09
C PHE A 147 -10.65 24.50 -0.73
N LEU A 148 -10.77 25.29 0.33
CA LEU A 148 -9.69 26.17 0.78
C LEU A 148 -8.47 25.38 1.23
N PHE A 149 -8.64 24.29 1.96
CA PHE A 149 -7.54 23.43 2.39
C PHE A 149 -6.81 22.79 1.21
N HIS A 150 -7.53 22.28 0.19
CA HIS A 150 -6.88 21.80 -1.03
C HIS A 150 -6.15 22.92 -1.78
N ALA A 151 -6.73 24.12 -1.87
CA ALA A 151 -6.05 25.25 -2.50
C ALA A 151 -4.77 25.64 -1.77
N VAL A 152 -4.78 25.66 -0.42
CA VAL A 152 -3.59 25.90 0.41
C VAL A 152 -2.56 24.80 0.22
N ALA A 153 -2.98 23.53 0.18
CA ALA A 153 -2.09 22.39 -0.05
C ALA A 153 -1.35 22.49 -1.39
N TYR A 154 -2.05 22.82 -2.47
CA TYR A 154 -1.42 23.03 -3.79
C TYR A 154 -0.60 24.32 -3.85
N TYR A 155 -0.95 25.35 -3.09
CA TYR A 155 -0.16 26.57 -3.00
C TYR A 155 1.18 26.34 -2.31
N ASP A 156 1.20 25.56 -1.23
CA ASP A 156 2.42 25.20 -0.47
C ASP A 156 3.28 24.16 -1.22
N GLY A 157 2.63 23.22 -1.92
CA GLY A 157 3.27 22.20 -2.73
C GLY A 157 2.94 20.80 -2.25
N LEU A 158 2.06 20.12 -2.99
CA LEU A 158 1.61 18.79 -2.62
C LEU A 158 2.53 17.72 -3.22
N VAL A 159 3.03 16.82 -2.38
CA VAL A 159 3.84 15.68 -2.81
C VAL A 159 2.91 14.56 -3.30
N GLU A 160 2.98 14.21 -4.58
CA GLU A 160 2.15 13.18 -5.20
C GLU A 160 3.00 12.10 -5.87
N GLU A 161 2.61 10.83 -5.77
CA GLU A 161 3.22 9.73 -6.53
C GLU A 161 2.91 9.89 -8.01
N VAL A 162 3.94 9.78 -8.87
CA VAL A 162 3.73 9.92 -10.30
C VAL A 162 2.94 8.75 -10.88
N GLN A 163 2.26 8.97 -12.00
CA GLN A 163 1.42 7.99 -12.70
C GLN A 163 2.20 6.92 -13.50
N MET A 164 3.39 6.53 -13.02
CA MET A 164 4.25 5.53 -13.65
C MET A 164 4.16 4.21 -12.87
N ILE A 165 4.03 3.11 -13.62
CA ILE A 165 4.00 1.75 -13.09
C ILE A 165 5.41 1.35 -12.66
N GLY A 166 5.58 0.96 -11.40
CA GLY A 166 6.81 0.41 -10.85
C GLY A 166 6.91 -1.10 -10.91
N ASN A 167 5.76 -1.74 -10.74
CA ASN A 167 5.65 -3.19 -10.66
C ASN A 167 4.30 -3.64 -11.21
N VAL A 168 4.29 -4.84 -11.77
CA VAL A 168 3.09 -5.52 -12.25
C VAL A 168 3.09 -6.94 -11.69
N VAL A 169 2.00 -7.30 -11.03
CA VAL A 169 1.84 -8.59 -10.36
C VAL A 169 1.65 -9.68 -11.43
N PRO A 170 2.46 -10.76 -11.41
CA PRO A 170 2.31 -11.90 -12.31
C PRO A 170 0.87 -12.42 -12.42
N GLY A 171 0.36 -12.56 -13.65
CA GLY A 171 -0.97 -13.10 -13.91
C GLY A 171 -2.16 -12.20 -13.56
N SER A 172 -1.91 -10.99 -13.03
CA SER A 172 -2.95 -9.99 -12.76
C SER A 172 -3.60 -9.45 -14.04
N PRO A 173 -4.75 -8.75 -13.95
CA PRO A 173 -5.36 -8.09 -15.11
C PRO A 173 -4.42 -7.15 -15.88
N ALA A 174 -3.59 -6.36 -15.19
CA ALA A 174 -2.59 -5.49 -15.80
C ALA A 174 -1.54 -6.30 -16.57
N TRP A 175 -1.04 -7.38 -15.97
CA TRP A 175 -0.06 -8.26 -16.60
C TRP A 175 -0.61 -8.94 -17.85
N LYS A 176 -1.86 -9.44 -17.79
CA LYS A 176 -2.54 -10.07 -18.94
C LYS A 176 -2.69 -9.10 -20.11
N GLN A 177 -2.84 -7.80 -19.85
CA GLN A 177 -2.92 -6.77 -20.89
C GLN A 177 -1.54 -6.23 -21.32
N GLY A 178 -0.46 -6.85 -20.86
CA GLY A 178 0.91 -6.51 -21.24
C GLY A 178 1.38 -5.17 -20.69
N LEU A 179 0.80 -4.67 -19.59
CA LEU A 179 1.36 -3.53 -18.85
C LEU A 179 2.69 -3.94 -18.20
N ARG A 180 3.63 -3.00 -18.14
CA ARG A 180 5.01 -3.25 -17.68
C ARG A 180 5.51 -2.15 -16.75
N PRO A 181 6.48 -2.44 -15.88
CA PRO A 181 7.27 -1.38 -15.22
C PRO A 181 7.81 -0.37 -16.23
N GLY A 182 7.74 0.92 -15.89
CA GLY A 182 8.12 2.04 -16.75
C GLY A 182 6.97 2.61 -17.60
N ASP A 183 5.87 1.87 -17.78
CA ASP A 183 4.68 2.41 -18.45
C ASP A 183 4.08 3.57 -17.64
N THR A 184 3.73 4.66 -18.32
CA THR A 184 3.06 5.82 -17.73
C THR A 184 1.60 5.83 -18.15
N ILE A 185 0.68 5.77 -17.17
CA ILE A 185 -0.76 5.86 -17.42
C ILE A 185 -1.16 7.33 -17.46
N GLU A 186 -1.78 7.78 -18.55
CA GLU A 186 -2.21 9.17 -18.72
C GLU A 186 -3.72 9.33 -18.55
N LYS A 187 -4.51 8.30 -18.88
CA LYS A 187 -5.98 8.33 -18.74
C LYS A 187 -6.56 7.01 -18.29
N VAL A 188 -7.69 7.09 -17.58
CA VAL A 188 -8.56 5.97 -17.23
C VAL A 188 -9.99 6.32 -17.59
N ASN A 189 -10.63 5.52 -18.44
CA ASN A 189 -11.98 5.76 -18.99
C ASN A 189 -12.15 7.13 -19.68
N GLY A 190 -11.09 7.63 -20.31
CA GLY A 190 -11.06 8.93 -20.96
C GLY A 190 -10.86 10.12 -20.01
N ASP A 191 -10.90 9.91 -18.69
CA ASP A 191 -10.55 10.93 -17.70
C ASP A 191 -9.03 10.97 -17.51
N ASP A 192 -8.45 12.18 -17.53
CA ASP A 192 -7.03 12.39 -17.25
C ASP A 192 -6.72 12.03 -15.79
N VAL A 193 -5.69 11.21 -15.60
CA VAL A 193 -5.10 10.95 -14.28
C VAL A 193 -3.81 11.74 -14.12
N GLN A 194 -3.52 12.18 -12.91
CA GLN A 194 -2.34 13.01 -12.60
C GLN A 194 -1.37 12.35 -11.62
N ASN A 195 -1.78 11.29 -10.94
CA ASN A 195 -0.98 10.60 -9.94
C ASN A 195 -1.45 9.15 -9.79
N PHE A 196 -0.63 8.32 -9.15
CA PHE A 196 -0.95 6.90 -9.02
C PHE A 196 -2.20 6.64 -8.16
N SER A 197 -2.47 7.49 -7.16
CA SER A 197 -3.66 7.37 -6.31
C SER A 197 -4.95 7.55 -7.10
N GLU A 198 -4.99 8.45 -8.09
CA GLU A 198 -6.13 8.62 -8.99
C GLU A 198 -6.39 7.39 -9.85
N ILE A 199 -5.34 6.70 -10.31
CA ILE A 199 -5.46 5.43 -11.03
C ILE A 199 -6.07 4.36 -10.12
N GLN A 200 -5.52 4.17 -8.92
CA GLN A 200 -6.05 3.21 -7.96
C GLN A 200 -7.51 3.48 -7.62
N GLN A 201 -7.88 4.74 -7.39
CA GLN A 201 -9.26 5.13 -7.11
C GLN A 201 -10.18 4.86 -8.30
N ALA A 202 -9.77 5.18 -9.53
CA ALA A 202 -10.54 4.89 -10.73
C ALA A 202 -10.77 3.38 -10.91
N VAL A 203 -9.76 2.56 -10.58
CA VAL A 203 -9.87 1.10 -10.58
C VAL A 203 -10.86 0.61 -9.52
N ILE A 204 -10.75 1.08 -8.29
CA ILE A 204 -11.63 0.67 -7.16
C ILE A 204 -13.10 1.01 -7.46
N LEU A 205 -13.35 2.17 -8.06
CA LEU A 205 -14.69 2.68 -8.35
C LEU A 205 -15.25 2.17 -9.68
N SER A 206 -14.49 1.35 -10.41
CA SER A 206 -14.92 0.80 -11.68
C SER A 206 -16.09 -0.18 -11.50
N GLY A 207 -17.09 -0.08 -12.36
CA GLY A 207 -18.23 -1.00 -12.35
C GLY A 207 -18.05 -2.21 -13.27
N SER A 208 -17.05 -2.16 -14.15
CA SER A 208 -16.88 -3.01 -15.33
C SER A 208 -15.44 -2.90 -15.86
N GLU A 209 -15.23 -3.25 -17.13
CA GLU A 209 -13.98 -2.96 -17.82
C GLU A 209 -13.59 -1.47 -17.78
N LEU A 210 -12.28 -1.24 -17.79
CA LEU A 210 -11.62 0.06 -17.77
C LEU A 210 -10.78 0.22 -19.01
N MET A 211 -10.91 1.34 -19.70
CA MET A 211 -9.96 1.72 -20.75
C MET A 211 -8.79 2.47 -20.11
N ILE A 212 -7.58 1.96 -20.27
CA ILE A 212 -6.35 2.60 -19.81
C ILE A 212 -5.55 3.04 -21.03
N GLU A 213 -5.18 4.32 -21.05
CA GLU A 213 -4.35 4.90 -22.10
C GLU A 213 -3.09 5.51 -21.49
N GLY A 214 -1.98 5.41 -22.21
CA GLY A 214 -0.70 5.87 -21.70
C GLY A 214 0.43 5.73 -22.69
N LYS A 215 1.65 5.77 -22.17
CA LYS A 215 2.89 5.61 -22.93
C LYS A 215 3.74 4.51 -22.32
N ARG A 216 4.37 3.72 -23.18
CA ARG A 216 5.42 2.79 -22.80
C ARG A 216 6.66 3.56 -22.33
N ALA A 217 7.60 2.86 -21.70
CA ALA A 217 8.88 3.43 -21.28
C ALA A 217 9.65 4.10 -22.45
N ASP A 218 9.53 3.59 -23.67
CA ASP A 218 10.12 4.16 -24.89
C ASP A 218 9.33 5.34 -25.50
N GLY A 219 8.22 5.74 -24.87
CA GLY A 219 7.33 6.81 -25.32
C GLY A 219 6.23 6.37 -26.29
N THR A 220 6.21 5.12 -26.74
CA THR A 220 5.17 4.60 -27.66
C THR A 220 3.80 4.62 -26.97
N PRO A 221 2.75 5.17 -27.59
CA PRO A 221 1.43 5.19 -26.99
C PRO A 221 0.82 3.78 -26.93
N PHE A 222 0.03 3.51 -25.89
CA PHE A 222 -0.79 2.30 -25.79
C PHE A 222 -2.21 2.63 -25.32
N SER A 223 -3.13 1.73 -25.67
CA SER A 223 -4.51 1.73 -25.16
C SER A 223 -4.92 0.28 -24.92
N VAL A 224 -5.39 -0.03 -23.72
CA VAL A 224 -5.78 -1.38 -23.32
C VAL A 224 -7.06 -1.35 -22.51
N THR A 225 -7.92 -2.36 -22.71
CA THR A 225 -9.12 -2.56 -21.89
C THR A 225 -8.84 -3.61 -20.83
N ILE A 226 -8.99 -3.25 -19.56
CA ILE A 226 -8.68 -4.11 -18.42
C ILE A 226 -9.94 -4.37 -17.62
N VAL A 227 -10.18 -5.62 -17.24
CA VAL A 227 -11.25 -5.99 -16.30
C VAL A 227 -10.61 -6.16 -14.92
N PRO A 228 -10.91 -5.28 -13.93
CA PRO A 228 -10.37 -5.43 -12.58
C PRO A 228 -10.88 -6.68 -11.88
N GLU A 229 -10.07 -7.23 -11.00
CA GLU A 229 -10.41 -8.39 -10.18
C GLU A 229 -10.56 -7.93 -8.72
N MET A 230 -11.56 -8.49 -8.01
CA MET A 230 -11.77 -8.19 -6.59
C MET A 230 -10.67 -8.87 -5.77
N HIS A 231 -9.88 -8.07 -5.04
CA HIS A 231 -8.80 -8.58 -4.20
C HIS A 231 -8.92 -8.05 -2.76
N GLU A 232 -9.30 -8.94 -1.84
CA GLU A 232 -9.51 -8.73 -0.40
C GLU A 232 -10.47 -7.60 0.00
N LEU A 233 -10.03 -6.36 -0.19
CA LEU A 233 -10.70 -5.15 0.26
C LEU A 233 -11.37 -4.39 -0.90
N ALA A 234 -10.79 -4.46 -2.11
CA ALA A 234 -11.26 -3.68 -3.24
C ALA A 234 -10.87 -4.30 -4.60
N GLN A 235 -11.43 -3.77 -5.69
CA GLN A 235 -11.00 -4.09 -7.03
C GLN A 235 -9.57 -3.60 -7.30
N GLN A 236 -8.79 -4.41 -8.02
CA GLN A 236 -7.41 -4.12 -8.39
C GLN A 236 -7.11 -4.62 -9.81
N ILE A 237 -6.11 -4.00 -10.43
CA ILE A 237 -5.53 -4.48 -11.70
C ILE A 237 -4.15 -5.11 -11.50
N GLY A 238 -3.57 -5.06 -10.30
CA GLY A 238 -2.28 -5.67 -9.97
C GLY A 238 -1.07 -4.88 -10.46
N CYS A 239 -1.09 -3.55 -10.38
CA CYS A 239 0.09 -2.70 -10.58
C CYS A 239 0.31 -1.76 -9.39
N GLY A 240 1.57 -1.40 -9.13
CA GLY A 240 1.96 -0.45 -8.09
C GLY A 240 2.81 0.71 -8.63
N PRO A 241 2.97 1.79 -7.85
CA PRO A 241 3.72 2.98 -8.25
C PRO A 241 5.21 2.67 -8.37
N THR A 242 5.91 3.46 -9.17
CA THR A 242 7.37 3.33 -9.34
C THR A 242 8.16 3.91 -8.18
N GLN A 243 9.38 3.38 -8.03
CA GLN A 243 10.38 3.83 -7.07
C GLN A 243 11.59 4.39 -7.83
N THR A 244 12.28 5.34 -7.21
CA THR A 244 13.52 5.91 -7.73
C THR A 244 14.67 4.90 -7.62
N SER A 245 15.82 5.22 -8.23
CA SER A 245 17.09 4.54 -7.98
C SER A 245 17.81 5.01 -6.70
N THR A 246 17.14 5.82 -5.86
CA THR A 246 17.69 6.37 -4.62
C THR A 246 17.23 5.57 -3.41
N ILE A 247 18.17 5.17 -2.57
CA ILE A 247 17.91 4.51 -1.29
C ILE A 247 17.35 5.54 -0.31
N SER A 248 16.30 5.18 0.42
CA SER A 248 15.59 6.10 1.30
C SER A 248 16.48 6.68 2.37
N GLU A 249 16.36 8.00 2.57
CA GLU A 249 17.07 8.72 3.63
C GLU A 249 16.58 8.30 5.02
N LYS A 250 15.34 7.77 5.09
CA LYS A 250 14.73 7.24 6.32
C LYS A 250 14.97 5.74 6.50
N ALA A 251 15.70 5.09 5.58
CA ALA A 251 16.00 3.67 5.70
C ALA A 251 16.96 3.43 6.87
N ASP A 252 16.62 2.47 7.72
CA ASP A 252 17.59 1.92 8.67
C ASP A 252 18.67 1.13 7.92
N LYS A 253 19.90 1.07 8.44
CA LYS A 253 21.01 0.34 7.83
C LYS A 253 20.66 -1.12 7.57
N ASP A 254 19.97 -1.75 8.51
CA ASP A 254 19.53 -3.15 8.42
C ASP A 254 18.39 -3.33 7.38
N GLY A 255 17.71 -2.24 7.01
CA GLY A 255 16.70 -2.22 5.95
C GLY A 255 17.28 -2.03 4.54
N ILE A 256 18.52 -1.55 4.41
CA ILE A 256 19.16 -1.29 3.11
C ILE A 256 19.80 -2.57 2.58
N ILE A 257 20.62 -3.22 3.41
CA ILE A 257 21.36 -4.43 3.05
C ILE A 257 20.75 -5.61 3.81
N VAL A 258 20.26 -6.59 3.07
CA VAL A 258 19.78 -7.84 3.69
C VAL A 258 20.96 -8.60 4.27
N VAL A 259 20.89 -8.91 5.58
CA VAL A 259 21.93 -9.70 6.24
C VAL A 259 22.11 -11.06 5.56
N GLY A 260 23.36 -11.44 5.29
CA GLY A 260 23.70 -12.67 4.57
C GLY A 260 23.43 -12.60 3.07
N SER A 261 23.22 -11.42 2.48
CA SER A 261 23.05 -11.25 1.03
C SER A 261 24.38 -10.92 0.32
N PRO A 262 24.45 -10.97 -1.03
CA PRO A 262 25.65 -10.56 -1.74
C PRO A 262 26.11 -9.12 -1.44
N ALA A 263 25.17 -8.18 -1.26
CA ALA A 263 25.46 -6.78 -0.97
C ALA A 263 26.20 -6.54 0.35
N GLU A 264 26.16 -7.49 1.29
CA GLU A 264 26.95 -7.42 2.53
C GLU A 264 28.45 -7.56 2.26
N ASN A 265 28.82 -8.23 1.17
CA ASN A 265 30.20 -8.45 0.75
C ASN A 265 30.60 -7.52 -0.40
N ALA A 266 29.96 -6.35 -0.50
CA ALA A 266 30.26 -5.40 -1.56
C ALA A 266 31.66 -4.78 -1.39
N GLU A 267 32.38 -4.65 -2.49
CA GLU A 267 33.64 -3.91 -2.59
C GLU A 267 33.34 -2.43 -2.89
N GLY A 268 34.20 -1.51 -2.44
CA GLY A 268 33.99 -0.07 -2.60
C GLY A 268 33.23 0.61 -1.45
N GLY A 269 32.66 -0.18 -0.53
CA GLY A 269 31.99 0.29 0.69
C GLY A 269 30.50 -0.08 0.72
N PRO A 270 29.82 0.16 1.87
CA PRO A 270 28.40 -0.16 1.98
C PRO A 270 27.53 0.88 1.24
N PHE A 271 26.36 0.43 0.81
CA PHE A 271 25.26 1.32 0.47
C PHE A 271 24.75 2.04 1.73
N LEU A 272 24.47 3.32 1.63
CA LEU A 272 24.04 4.20 2.71
C LEU A 272 22.71 4.90 2.39
N PRO A 273 21.97 5.37 3.40
CA PRO A 273 20.76 6.17 3.19
C PRO A 273 21.04 7.38 2.28
N GLY A 274 20.19 7.60 1.28
CA GLY A 274 20.31 8.69 0.31
C GLY A 274 21.26 8.43 -0.87
N ASP A 275 21.87 7.25 -0.97
CA ASP A 275 22.64 6.88 -2.16
C ASP A 275 21.74 6.80 -3.38
N ARG A 276 22.12 7.53 -4.43
CA ARG A 276 21.47 7.44 -5.75
C ARG A 276 22.28 6.54 -6.66
N ILE A 277 21.70 5.42 -7.08
CA ILE A 277 22.31 4.58 -8.12
C ILE A 277 22.10 5.27 -9.48
N VAL A 278 23.19 5.58 -10.17
CA VAL A 278 23.15 6.25 -11.48
C VAL A 278 23.40 5.31 -12.65
N SER A 279 24.11 4.20 -12.43
CA SER A 279 24.23 3.14 -13.43
C SER A 279 24.44 1.77 -12.79
N VAL A 280 24.05 0.71 -13.49
CA VAL A 280 24.34 -0.68 -13.15
C VAL A 280 25.00 -1.34 -14.36
N ASN A 281 26.20 -1.91 -14.19
CA ASN A 281 26.98 -2.53 -15.25
C ASN A 281 27.22 -1.59 -16.46
N GLY A 282 27.34 -0.29 -16.20
CA GLY A 282 27.54 0.75 -17.23
C GLY A 282 26.25 1.23 -17.91
N GLU A 283 25.09 0.66 -17.58
CA GLU A 283 23.78 1.08 -18.09
C GLU A 283 23.17 2.12 -17.15
N GLU A 284 22.79 3.28 -17.67
CA GLU A 284 22.19 4.36 -16.87
C GLU A 284 20.82 3.95 -16.29
N VAL A 285 20.56 4.35 -15.04
CA VAL A 285 19.31 4.03 -14.34
C VAL A 285 18.79 5.23 -13.55
N ASN A 286 17.47 5.35 -13.53
CA ASN A 286 16.72 6.36 -12.78
C ASN A 286 15.68 5.73 -11.85
N TYR A 287 15.27 4.49 -12.13
CA TYR A 287 14.19 3.81 -11.43
C TYR A 287 14.60 2.43 -10.91
N LEU A 288 13.97 1.98 -9.82
CA LEU A 288 14.28 0.69 -9.21
C LEU A 288 14.06 -0.51 -10.15
N HIS A 289 13.08 -0.42 -11.05
CA HIS A 289 12.82 -1.51 -12.00
C HIS A 289 13.96 -1.67 -13.01
N GLU A 290 14.66 -0.59 -13.37
CA GLU A 290 15.86 -0.61 -14.22
C GLU A 290 17.06 -1.16 -13.44
N VAL A 291 17.27 -0.69 -12.21
CA VAL A 291 18.31 -1.22 -11.29
C VAL A 291 18.15 -2.74 -11.14
N SER A 292 16.91 -3.20 -10.91
CA SER A 292 16.60 -4.62 -10.80
C SER A 292 16.83 -5.37 -12.11
N TYR A 293 16.41 -4.80 -13.23
CA TYR A 293 16.56 -5.43 -14.55
C TYR A 293 18.02 -5.67 -14.89
N TYR A 294 18.87 -4.64 -14.82
CA TYR A 294 20.29 -4.75 -15.19
C TYR A 294 21.09 -5.63 -14.22
N ALA A 295 20.73 -5.63 -12.92
CA ALA A 295 21.35 -6.54 -11.96
C ALA A 295 21.00 -8.03 -12.18
N ILE A 296 19.80 -8.30 -12.73
CA ILE A 296 19.30 -9.66 -13.01
C ILE A 296 19.78 -10.15 -14.39
N ARG A 297 19.84 -9.27 -15.39
CA ARG A 297 20.29 -9.60 -16.76
C ARG A 297 21.64 -10.33 -16.74
N ASP A 298 22.58 -9.82 -15.96
CA ASP A 298 23.94 -10.35 -15.84
C ASP A 298 24.18 -11.04 -14.48
N MET A 299 23.19 -11.81 -13.99
CA MET A 299 23.19 -12.35 -12.60
C MET A 299 24.40 -13.25 -12.24
N ALA A 300 25.05 -13.85 -13.24
CA ALA A 300 26.22 -14.70 -13.03
C ALA A 300 27.53 -13.92 -12.80
N ALA A 301 27.57 -12.65 -13.20
CA ALA A 301 28.71 -11.77 -12.99
C ALA A 301 28.52 -10.90 -11.73
N ASP A 302 29.60 -10.30 -11.27
CA ASP A 302 29.54 -9.27 -10.24
C ASP A 302 28.85 -8.03 -10.81
N ALA A 303 27.98 -7.40 -10.01
CA ALA A 303 27.23 -6.23 -10.44
C ALA A 303 27.98 -4.96 -10.00
N VAL A 304 28.29 -4.09 -10.96
CA VAL A 304 29.00 -2.82 -10.70
C VAL A 304 27.99 -1.68 -10.66
N TYR A 305 27.89 -1.02 -9.51
CA TYR A 305 27.00 0.10 -9.28
C TYR A 305 27.81 1.39 -9.23
N GLN A 306 27.48 2.33 -10.12
CA GLN A 306 27.92 3.72 -9.94
C GLN A 306 26.86 4.43 -9.10
N ILE A 307 27.29 5.08 -8.03
CA ILE A 307 26.40 5.81 -7.12
C ILE A 307 26.85 7.25 -6.94
N GLU A 308 25.89 8.12 -6.66
CA GLU A 308 26.08 9.49 -6.21
C GLU A 308 25.61 9.60 -4.76
N ARG A 309 26.48 10.13 -3.89
CA ARG A 309 26.18 10.31 -2.46
C ARG A 309 26.50 11.72 -2.02
N TYR A 310 25.53 12.38 -1.39
CA TYR A 310 25.75 13.69 -0.77
C TYR A 310 26.63 13.56 0.47
N PRO A 311 27.55 14.53 0.72
CA PRO A 311 28.30 14.58 1.97
C PRO A 311 27.36 14.64 3.18
N THR A 312 27.76 14.04 4.29
CA THR A 312 27.00 14.13 5.54
C THR A 312 27.52 15.31 6.37
N ARG A 313 26.60 16.09 6.94
CA ARG A 313 26.88 17.16 7.91
C ARG A 313 27.23 16.58 9.28
N ALA A 314 27.75 17.42 10.17
CA ALA A 314 28.11 17.03 11.54
C ALA A 314 26.92 16.53 12.37
N ASP A 315 25.70 16.91 12.02
CA ASP A 315 24.45 16.46 12.66
C ASP A 315 23.90 15.15 12.08
N GLY A 316 24.60 14.51 11.14
CA GLY A 316 24.19 13.27 10.49
C GLY A 316 23.25 13.46 9.29
N THR A 317 22.86 14.69 8.95
CA THR A 317 21.99 14.97 7.79
C THR A 317 22.78 15.10 6.49
N LEU A 318 22.16 14.83 5.35
CA LEU A 318 22.80 14.99 4.04
C LEU A 318 22.92 16.48 3.67
N ASP A 319 24.12 16.91 3.27
CA ASP A 319 24.39 18.24 2.75
C ASP A 319 24.04 18.35 1.27
N LYS A 320 22.75 18.52 1.00
CA LYS A 320 22.22 18.71 -0.37
C LYS A 320 22.66 20.03 -1.02
N SER A 321 23.41 20.90 -0.32
CA SER A 321 23.98 22.12 -0.89
C SER A 321 25.36 21.90 -1.52
N ALA A 322 26.03 20.79 -1.18
CA ALA A 322 27.28 20.38 -1.78
C ALA A 322 27.05 19.51 -3.03
N GLU A 323 28.05 19.42 -3.90
CA GLU A 323 28.03 18.48 -5.02
C GLU A 323 28.10 17.03 -4.50
N PRO A 324 27.30 16.10 -5.06
CA PRO A 324 27.38 14.70 -4.68
C PRO A 324 28.72 14.10 -5.13
N ILE A 325 29.24 13.18 -4.33
CA ILE A 325 30.48 12.47 -4.62
C ILE A 325 30.11 11.15 -5.30
N ALA A 326 30.82 10.84 -6.39
CA ALA A 326 30.64 9.58 -7.11
C ALA A 326 31.44 8.45 -6.45
N PHE A 327 30.83 7.27 -6.33
CA PHE A 327 31.47 6.05 -5.86
C PHE A 327 31.13 4.88 -6.78
N GLU A 328 32.04 3.92 -6.85
CA GLU A 328 31.79 2.62 -7.45
C GLU A 328 31.65 1.60 -6.32
N ILE A 329 30.56 0.83 -6.36
CA ILE A 329 30.34 -0.30 -5.46
C ILE A 329 30.15 -1.56 -6.30
N THR A 330 30.97 -2.57 -6.07
CA THR A 330 30.88 -3.85 -6.78
C THR A 330 30.28 -4.90 -5.85
N VAL A 331 29.14 -5.46 -6.24
CA VAL A 331 28.44 -6.49 -5.47
C VAL A 331 28.68 -7.86 -6.10
N PRO A 332 29.25 -8.83 -5.37
CA PRO A 332 29.62 -10.11 -5.94
C PRO A 332 28.41 -10.93 -6.41
N SER A 333 28.65 -11.84 -7.35
CA SER A 333 27.74 -12.91 -7.71
C SER A 333 27.71 -13.99 -6.64
N ARG A 334 26.51 -14.54 -6.43
CA ARG A 334 26.32 -15.71 -5.57
C ARG A 334 25.23 -16.59 -6.15
N LYS A 335 25.53 -17.87 -6.28
CA LYS A 335 24.53 -18.87 -6.66
C LYS A 335 23.39 -18.89 -5.64
N ALA A 336 22.17 -19.06 -6.13
CA ALA A 336 20.98 -19.16 -5.29
C ALA A 336 21.06 -20.41 -4.40
N ARG A 337 20.46 -20.34 -3.21
CA ARG A 337 20.38 -21.45 -2.28
C ARG A 337 19.49 -22.55 -2.86
N SER A 338 19.93 -23.80 -2.76
CA SER A 338 19.21 -24.98 -3.20
C SER A 338 18.92 -25.92 -2.02
N ILE A 339 17.92 -26.78 -2.20
CA ILE A 339 17.63 -27.92 -1.30
C ILE A 339 17.80 -29.26 -2.02
N GLY A 340 18.34 -29.27 -3.25
CA GLY A 340 18.58 -30.48 -4.02
C GLY A 340 17.32 -31.21 -4.51
N LEU A 341 16.15 -30.58 -4.43
CA LEU A 341 14.87 -31.13 -4.88
C LEU A 341 14.31 -30.27 -6.01
N TRP A 342 14.11 -30.86 -7.19
CA TRP A 342 13.34 -30.22 -8.26
C TRP A 342 11.88 -30.58 -8.12
N MET A 343 11.04 -29.57 -8.28
CA MET A 343 9.60 -29.72 -8.20
C MET A 343 8.99 -30.03 -9.57
N ALA A 344 7.79 -30.59 -9.57
CA ALA A 344 7.09 -30.96 -10.79
C ALA A 344 6.60 -29.73 -11.56
N PRO A 345 6.73 -29.71 -12.90
CA PRO A 345 6.14 -28.65 -13.70
C PRO A 345 4.62 -28.67 -13.54
N GLY A 346 4.03 -27.52 -13.26
CA GLY A 346 2.59 -27.33 -13.21
C GLY A 346 2.02 -26.81 -14.52
N LYS A 347 0.78 -26.33 -14.44
CA LYS A 347 0.05 -25.82 -15.59
C LYS A 347 0.39 -24.36 -15.87
N VAL A 348 0.25 -23.96 -17.12
CA VAL A 348 0.16 -22.57 -17.54
C VAL A 348 -1.15 -21.99 -16.99
N THR A 349 -1.04 -20.95 -16.16
CA THR A 349 -2.17 -20.31 -15.49
C THR A 349 -2.37 -18.85 -15.92
N ALA A 350 -1.39 -18.27 -16.62
CA ALA A 350 -1.50 -16.94 -17.18
C ALA A 350 -0.82 -16.87 -18.55
N ILE A 351 -1.42 -16.14 -19.48
CA ILE A 351 -0.83 -15.80 -20.78
C ILE A 351 -1.15 -14.33 -21.02
N ALA A 352 -0.13 -13.54 -21.37
CA ALA A 352 -0.33 -12.14 -21.74
C ALA A 352 -0.91 -12.06 -23.15
N ASN A 353 -1.84 -11.13 -23.35
CA ASN A 353 -2.45 -10.85 -24.65
C ASN A 353 -1.38 -10.40 -25.64
N ASP A 354 -1.54 -10.85 -26.89
CA ASP A 354 -0.61 -10.58 -27.99
C ASP A 354 0.85 -10.98 -27.73
N SER A 355 1.11 -11.78 -26.68
CA SER A 355 2.44 -12.28 -26.37
C SER A 355 2.91 -13.34 -27.35
N ILE A 356 4.22 -13.59 -27.37
CA ILE A 356 4.83 -14.67 -28.16
C ILE A 356 4.20 -16.02 -27.84
N ALA A 357 3.92 -16.31 -26.56
CA ALA A 357 3.25 -17.53 -26.14
C ALA A 357 1.82 -17.63 -26.70
N ALA A 358 1.05 -16.53 -26.68
CA ALA A 358 -0.29 -16.50 -27.26
C ALA A 358 -0.25 -16.72 -28.79
N GLN A 359 0.67 -16.05 -29.48
CA GLN A 359 0.84 -16.17 -30.93
C GLN A 359 1.30 -17.58 -31.35
N ALA A 360 2.14 -18.22 -30.54
CA ALA A 360 2.60 -19.60 -30.74
C ALA A 360 1.50 -20.65 -30.45
N GLY A 361 0.35 -20.25 -29.90
CA GLY A 361 -0.77 -21.17 -29.63
C GLY A 361 -0.68 -21.90 -28.29
N LEU A 362 0.10 -21.40 -27.33
CA LEU A 362 0.08 -21.87 -25.94
C LEU A 362 -1.29 -21.56 -25.32
N GLN A 363 -1.83 -22.49 -24.53
CA GLN A 363 -3.15 -22.37 -23.93
C GLN A 363 -3.08 -22.48 -22.40
N LEU A 364 -4.06 -21.88 -21.72
CA LEU A 364 -4.24 -22.10 -20.29
C LEU A 364 -4.46 -23.59 -20.02
N LYS A 365 -3.91 -24.08 -18.90
CA LYS A 365 -3.87 -25.48 -18.48
C LYS A 365 -2.91 -26.39 -19.25
N ASP A 366 -2.24 -25.91 -20.30
CA ASP A 366 -1.11 -26.64 -20.89
C ASP A 366 -0.03 -26.87 -19.82
N GLN A 367 0.64 -28.01 -19.85
CA GLN A 367 1.81 -28.28 -19.02
C GLN A 367 3.04 -28.34 -19.92
N ILE A 368 4.04 -27.49 -19.67
CA ILE A 368 5.29 -27.50 -20.43
C ILE A 368 6.11 -28.72 -19.96
N ILE A 369 6.28 -29.70 -20.85
CA ILE A 369 6.95 -30.97 -20.52
C ILE A 369 8.32 -31.10 -21.19
N LYS A 370 8.57 -30.38 -22.29
CA LYS A 370 9.86 -30.35 -22.98
C LYS A 370 10.14 -28.97 -23.55
N VAL A 371 11.39 -28.52 -23.46
CA VAL A 371 11.93 -27.37 -24.20
C VAL A 371 13.15 -27.84 -24.98
N ASP A 372 13.11 -27.68 -26.29
CA ASP A 372 14.02 -28.30 -27.26
C ASP A 372 14.22 -29.81 -26.98
N ASP A 373 15.39 -30.19 -26.47
CA ASP A 373 15.73 -31.57 -26.12
C ASP A 373 15.71 -31.87 -24.61
N LEU A 374 15.33 -30.88 -23.79
CA LEU A 374 15.34 -30.96 -22.34
C LEU A 374 13.94 -31.29 -21.80
N GLU A 375 13.81 -32.44 -21.14
CA GLU A 375 12.59 -32.81 -20.40
C GLU A 375 12.51 -32.01 -19.10
N VAL A 376 11.43 -31.25 -18.95
CA VAL A 376 11.20 -30.37 -17.80
C VAL A 376 10.92 -31.21 -16.55
N GLY A 377 11.64 -30.92 -15.47
CA GLY A 377 11.60 -31.69 -14.22
C GLY A 377 12.48 -32.93 -14.19
N LYS A 378 13.20 -33.25 -15.29
CA LYS A 378 14.18 -34.36 -15.33
C LYS A 378 15.56 -33.94 -15.80
N MET A 379 15.63 -33.14 -16.86
CA MET A 379 16.86 -32.62 -17.45
C MET A 379 17.06 -31.13 -17.17
N ILE A 380 15.97 -30.39 -16.95
CA ILE A 380 15.99 -28.97 -16.57
C ILE A 380 15.03 -28.74 -15.40
N ASP A 381 15.48 -28.02 -14.37
CA ASP A 381 14.64 -27.58 -13.26
C ASP A 381 13.56 -26.62 -13.80
N PRO A 382 12.25 -26.80 -13.51
CA PRO A 382 11.24 -25.84 -13.92
C PRO A 382 11.52 -24.39 -13.50
N LEU A 383 12.24 -24.16 -12.39
CA LEU A 383 12.67 -22.82 -11.95
C LEU A 383 13.60 -22.12 -12.94
N MET A 384 14.24 -22.88 -13.84
CA MET A 384 15.19 -22.38 -14.83
C MET A 384 14.54 -21.97 -16.14
N LEU A 385 13.27 -22.31 -16.39
CA LEU A 385 12.59 -21.93 -17.65
C LEU A 385 12.67 -20.43 -17.95
N PRO A 386 12.43 -19.50 -17.00
CA PRO A 386 12.55 -18.07 -17.28
C PRO A 386 13.95 -17.64 -17.75
N VAL A 387 14.99 -18.26 -17.20
CA VAL A 387 16.40 -17.98 -17.58
C VAL A 387 16.71 -18.62 -18.94
N TYR A 388 16.28 -19.87 -19.15
CA TYR A 388 16.45 -20.60 -20.40
C TYR A 388 15.89 -19.82 -21.60
N PHE A 389 14.63 -19.39 -21.51
CA PHE A 389 13.99 -18.65 -22.59
C PHE A 389 14.64 -17.27 -22.82
N ALA A 390 15.12 -16.60 -21.77
CA ALA A 390 15.84 -15.34 -21.92
C ALA A 390 17.19 -15.52 -22.64
N GLN A 391 17.93 -16.58 -22.35
CA GLN A 391 19.19 -16.91 -23.04
C GLN A 391 18.99 -17.30 -24.50
N LYS A 392 17.78 -17.76 -24.86
CA LYS A 392 17.36 -18.10 -26.21
C LYS A 392 16.69 -16.93 -26.96
N ALA A 393 16.87 -15.70 -26.49
CA ALA A 393 16.31 -14.53 -27.16
C ALA A 393 16.74 -14.46 -28.64
N GLY A 394 15.76 -14.32 -29.54
CA GLY A 394 16.00 -14.30 -30.99
C GLY A 394 16.32 -15.67 -31.62
N GLU A 395 16.33 -16.76 -30.85
CA GLU A 395 16.48 -18.12 -31.35
C GLU A 395 15.13 -18.85 -31.36
N GLU A 396 14.94 -19.74 -32.34
CA GLU A 396 13.76 -20.61 -32.36
C GLU A 396 13.85 -21.67 -31.24
N VAL A 397 12.83 -21.71 -30.38
CA VAL A 397 12.69 -22.71 -29.30
C VAL A 397 11.48 -23.60 -29.58
N LYS A 398 11.70 -24.92 -29.56
CA LYS A 398 10.62 -25.92 -29.64
C LYS A 398 10.08 -26.21 -28.25
N VAL A 399 8.77 -26.13 -28.08
CA VAL A 399 8.11 -26.33 -26.78
C VAL A 399 7.07 -27.42 -26.93
N THR A 400 7.26 -28.55 -26.25
CA THR A 400 6.26 -29.60 -26.20
C THR A 400 5.42 -29.46 -24.94
N VAL A 401 4.11 -29.39 -25.12
CA VAL A 401 3.16 -29.27 -24.02
C VAL A 401 2.22 -30.47 -23.96
N ASN A 402 1.80 -30.79 -22.74
CA ASN A 402 0.70 -31.69 -22.50
C ASN A 402 -0.59 -30.88 -22.32
N ARG A 403 -1.51 -31.00 -23.27
CA ARG A 403 -2.77 -30.25 -23.32
C ARG A 403 -3.93 -31.12 -22.81
N PRO A 404 -4.61 -30.73 -21.72
CA PRO A 404 -5.75 -31.49 -21.22
C PRO A 404 -6.92 -31.43 -22.21
N ARG A 405 -7.54 -32.59 -22.49
CA ARG A 405 -8.81 -32.71 -23.22
C ARG A 405 -9.91 -33.18 -22.28
N GLU A 406 -11.12 -32.65 -22.46
CA GLU A 406 -12.25 -32.99 -21.59
C GLU A 406 -12.73 -34.41 -21.89
N GLY A 407 -12.61 -35.32 -20.91
CA GLY A 407 -13.05 -36.73 -21.05
C GLY A 407 -12.09 -37.66 -21.79
N ASP A 408 -10.98 -37.14 -22.34
CA ASP A 408 -9.97 -37.91 -23.08
C ASP A 408 -8.59 -37.85 -22.43
N SER A 409 -7.67 -38.70 -22.91
CA SER A 409 -6.26 -38.60 -22.52
C SER A 409 -5.66 -37.27 -23.00
N PRO A 410 -4.77 -36.65 -22.21
CA PRO A 410 -4.09 -35.42 -22.61
C PRO A 410 -3.38 -35.56 -23.97
N GLU A 411 -3.46 -34.51 -24.79
CA GLU A 411 -2.82 -34.44 -26.10
C GLU A 411 -1.42 -33.84 -25.98
N THR A 412 -0.43 -34.45 -26.61
CA THR A 412 0.90 -33.85 -26.76
C THR A 412 0.90 -32.91 -27.96
N VAL A 413 1.25 -31.65 -27.75
CA VAL A 413 1.28 -30.60 -28.78
C VAL A 413 2.68 -29.99 -28.82
N ASP A 414 3.25 -29.92 -30.02
CA ASP A 414 4.52 -29.22 -30.27
C ASP A 414 4.23 -27.80 -30.75
N LEU A 415 4.85 -26.84 -30.08
CA LEU A 415 4.78 -25.41 -30.36
C LEU A 415 6.19 -24.91 -30.73
N THR A 416 6.24 -23.80 -31.44
CA THR A 416 7.50 -23.14 -31.80
C THR A 416 7.36 -21.67 -31.54
N MET A 417 8.37 -21.08 -30.88
CA MET A 417 8.35 -19.68 -30.50
C MET A 417 9.76 -19.10 -30.49
N GLU A 418 9.87 -17.81 -30.81
CA GLU A 418 11.11 -17.04 -30.76
C GLU A 418 11.04 -16.10 -29.55
N PRO A 419 11.76 -16.38 -28.46
CA PRO A 419 11.69 -15.58 -27.24
C PRO A 419 12.26 -14.17 -27.44
N SER A 420 11.72 -13.20 -26.71
CA SER A 420 12.25 -11.84 -26.65
C SER A 420 13.39 -11.71 -25.64
N ASP A 421 14.22 -10.68 -25.80
CA ASP A 421 15.31 -10.32 -24.88
C ASP A 421 14.77 -9.69 -23.57
N ARG A 422 14.05 -10.48 -22.79
CA ARG A 422 13.55 -10.10 -21.47
C ARG A 422 14.07 -11.10 -20.45
N ALA A 423 14.90 -10.61 -19.54
CA ALA A 423 15.49 -11.42 -18.49
C ALA A 423 14.41 -12.16 -17.66
N GLY A 424 14.68 -13.42 -17.33
CA GLY A 424 13.88 -14.18 -16.40
C GLY A 424 13.89 -13.54 -15.01
N TRP A 425 12.88 -13.85 -14.18
CA TRP A 425 12.83 -13.41 -12.78
C TRP A 425 12.76 -11.89 -12.52
N THR A 426 12.57 -11.06 -13.54
CA THR A 426 12.38 -9.60 -13.38
C THR A 426 10.99 -9.24 -12.83
N GLU A 427 10.00 -10.07 -13.10
CA GLU A 427 8.61 -9.90 -12.63
C GLU A 427 8.44 -10.65 -11.31
N LYS A 428 8.55 -9.92 -10.19
CA LYS A 428 8.55 -10.49 -8.84
C LYS A 428 7.12 -10.67 -8.32
N ALA A 429 6.88 -11.76 -7.60
CA ALA A 429 5.78 -11.83 -6.65
C ALA A 429 6.09 -10.91 -5.46
N ILE A 430 5.25 -9.90 -5.20
CA ILE A 430 5.45 -8.94 -4.09
C ILE A 430 4.58 -9.35 -2.90
N GLY A 431 5.11 -10.27 -2.09
CA GLY A 431 4.49 -10.67 -0.82
C GLY A 431 4.62 -9.58 0.24
N LEU A 432 3.52 -9.28 0.93
CA LEU A 432 3.57 -8.66 2.26
C LEU A 432 3.64 -9.80 3.29
N TYR A 433 4.62 -9.74 4.18
CA TYR A 433 4.66 -10.57 5.38
C TYR A 433 3.54 -10.11 6.32
N ASP A 434 2.62 -11.00 6.68
CA ASP A 434 1.61 -10.71 7.70
C ASP A 434 2.23 -11.03 9.06
N SER A 435 2.79 -9.99 9.68
CA SER A 435 3.51 -10.10 10.96
C SER A 435 2.63 -10.54 12.12
N GLU A 436 1.31 -10.38 12.02
CA GLU A 436 0.37 -10.75 13.08
C GLU A 436 0.04 -12.23 13.09
N LYS A 437 -0.01 -12.86 11.91
CA LYS A 437 -0.31 -14.30 11.78
C LYS A 437 0.93 -15.19 11.82
N ASP A 438 2.13 -14.61 11.82
CA ASP A 438 3.40 -15.33 11.65
C ASP A 438 3.40 -16.27 10.43
N GLU A 439 2.61 -15.87 9.42
CA GLU A 439 2.35 -16.61 8.20
C GLU A 439 2.40 -15.63 7.03
N VAL A 440 3.03 -16.02 5.93
CA VAL A 440 2.98 -15.20 4.72
C VAL A 440 1.68 -15.52 3.98
N THR A 441 0.75 -14.56 3.90
CA THR A 441 -0.62 -14.80 3.44
C THR A 441 -0.81 -14.69 1.91
N ARG A 442 -1.77 -15.49 1.40
CA ARG A 442 -2.52 -15.46 0.11
C ARG A 442 -1.81 -15.31 -1.25
N GLN A 443 -0.53 -14.95 -1.32
CA GLN A 443 0.17 -14.74 -2.60
C GLN A 443 0.91 -15.96 -3.16
N ILE A 444 0.77 -17.10 -2.51
CA ILE A 444 1.51 -18.34 -2.79
C ILE A 444 1.02 -19.02 -4.08
N ALA A 445 -0.05 -18.51 -4.71
CA ALA A 445 -0.59 -19.00 -5.99
C ALA A 445 -0.12 -18.23 -7.22
N LEU A 446 0.66 -17.15 -7.07
CA LEU A 446 1.11 -16.34 -8.22
C LEU A 446 1.98 -17.19 -9.16
N PRO A 447 1.75 -17.16 -10.49
CA PRO A 447 2.55 -17.94 -11.43
C PRO A 447 4.00 -17.44 -11.48
N LEU A 448 4.93 -18.37 -11.76
CA LEU A 448 6.26 -18.01 -12.22
C LEU A 448 6.13 -17.59 -13.69
N THR A 449 6.54 -16.37 -14.02
CA THR A 449 6.47 -15.89 -15.40
C THR A 449 7.72 -16.22 -16.17
N ILE A 450 7.56 -16.35 -17.49
CA ILE A 450 8.60 -16.40 -18.49
C ILE A 450 8.44 -15.12 -19.30
N PRO A 451 9.03 -13.98 -18.85
CA PRO A 451 8.81 -12.67 -19.46
C PRO A 451 9.15 -12.63 -20.96
N ALA A 452 10.16 -13.41 -21.36
CA ALA A 452 10.63 -13.57 -22.72
C ALA A 452 9.53 -14.04 -23.70
N ILE A 453 8.55 -14.82 -23.23
CA ILE A 453 7.43 -15.31 -24.06
C ILE A 453 6.05 -14.79 -23.61
N GLY A 454 5.96 -14.17 -22.42
CA GLY A 454 4.70 -13.65 -21.87
C GLY A 454 3.74 -14.75 -21.36
N ALA A 455 4.29 -15.81 -20.77
CA ALA A 455 3.51 -16.88 -20.13
C ALA A 455 3.80 -16.96 -18.63
N GLY A 456 2.84 -17.41 -17.84
CA GLY A 456 2.95 -17.68 -16.42
C GLY A 456 2.48 -19.11 -16.11
N PHE A 457 3.27 -19.85 -15.35
CA PHE A 457 3.01 -21.24 -15.01
C PHE A 457 3.27 -21.53 -13.53
N GLN A 458 2.65 -22.59 -13.04
CA GLN A 458 2.86 -23.07 -11.68
C GLN A 458 4.01 -24.06 -11.62
N ILE A 459 4.66 -24.13 -10.46
CA ILE A 459 5.54 -25.23 -10.09
C ILE A 459 4.90 -25.93 -8.90
N LEU A 460 4.51 -27.19 -9.07
CA LEU A 460 3.78 -27.93 -8.05
C LEU A 460 4.73 -28.38 -6.95
N PRO A 461 4.38 -28.31 -5.66
CA PRO A 461 5.25 -28.72 -4.55
C PRO A 461 5.30 -30.25 -4.43
N ARG A 462 5.65 -30.94 -5.52
CA ARG A 462 5.81 -32.38 -5.63
C ARG A 462 7.17 -32.68 -6.24
N ILE A 463 7.94 -33.56 -5.59
CA ILE A 463 9.31 -33.87 -6.02
C ILE A 463 9.27 -34.55 -7.39
N ALA A 464 9.90 -33.95 -8.39
CA ALA A 464 10.08 -34.52 -9.73
C ALA A 464 11.48 -35.11 -9.92
N ASN A 465 12.50 -34.47 -9.34
CA ASN A 465 13.87 -34.96 -9.37
C ASN A 465 14.57 -34.69 -8.04
N ILE A 466 15.56 -35.53 -7.72
CA ILE A 466 16.44 -35.36 -6.57
C ILE A 466 17.86 -35.26 -7.13
N VAL A 467 18.49 -34.10 -6.96
CA VAL A 467 19.80 -33.80 -7.56
C VAL A 467 20.86 -34.73 -6.99
N GLU A 468 21.59 -35.42 -7.86
CA GLU A 468 22.64 -36.35 -7.42
C GLU A 468 23.72 -35.63 -6.60
N GLY A 469 24.17 -36.25 -5.52
CA GLY A 469 25.17 -35.67 -4.62
C GLY A 469 24.65 -34.59 -3.67
N SER A 470 23.40 -34.13 -3.81
CA SER A 470 22.77 -33.22 -2.85
C SER A 470 22.58 -33.84 -1.47
N GLU A 471 22.33 -33.02 -0.45
CA GLU A 471 21.97 -33.42 0.90
C GLU A 471 20.66 -34.20 0.89
N ALA A 472 19.68 -33.75 0.10
CA ALA A 472 18.42 -34.47 -0.09
C ALA A 472 18.70 -35.89 -0.62
N PHE A 473 19.55 -36.05 -1.63
CA PHE A 473 19.95 -37.35 -2.18
C PHE A 473 20.68 -38.21 -1.15
N LYS A 474 21.70 -37.66 -0.48
CA LYS A 474 22.51 -38.36 0.53
C LYS A 474 21.68 -38.81 1.73
N SER A 475 20.62 -38.07 2.08
CA SER A 475 19.73 -38.41 3.20
C SER A 475 18.96 -39.71 2.98
N LYS A 476 18.70 -40.09 1.72
CA LYS A 476 17.83 -41.22 1.30
C LYS A 476 16.41 -41.19 1.87
N LYS A 477 15.95 -40.02 2.37
CA LYS A 477 14.60 -39.86 2.93
C LYS A 477 13.56 -39.44 1.91
N PHE A 478 14.00 -38.74 0.87
CA PHE A 478 13.12 -38.20 -0.17
C PHE A 478 12.94 -39.18 -1.32
N GLN A 479 11.75 -39.16 -1.93
CA GLN A 479 11.38 -39.99 -3.07
C GLN A 479 10.63 -39.14 -4.10
N ILE A 480 10.81 -39.46 -5.38
CA ILE A 480 10.06 -38.83 -6.48
C ILE A 480 8.56 -39.07 -6.26
N GLY A 481 7.75 -38.04 -6.50
CA GLY A 481 6.31 -38.05 -6.34
C GLY A 481 5.82 -37.61 -4.97
N GLN A 482 6.68 -37.49 -3.95
CA GLN A 482 6.28 -37.00 -2.63
C GLN A 482 5.87 -35.52 -2.67
N LYS A 483 4.84 -35.15 -1.90
CA LYS A 483 4.35 -33.78 -1.77
C LYS A 483 5.03 -33.07 -0.59
N ILE A 484 5.48 -31.85 -0.82
CA ILE A 484 5.93 -30.93 0.23
C ILE A 484 4.71 -30.14 0.69
N SER A 485 4.34 -30.28 1.96
CA SER A 485 3.18 -29.60 2.52
C SER A 485 3.52 -28.23 3.11
N LYS A 486 4.76 -28.04 3.58
CA LYS A 486 5.20 -26.79 4.22
C LYS A 486 6.72 -26.63 4.21
N ILE A 487 7.17 -25.39 4.24
CA ILE A 487 8.56 -25.00 4.56
C ILE A 487 8.56 -24.18 5.85
N THR A 488 9.57 -24.40 6.69
CA THR A 488 9.87 -23.57 7.85
C THR A 488 11.28 -23.03 7.74
N LEU A 489 11.43 -21.71 7.83
CA LEU A 489 12.71 -21.01 7.89
C LEU A 489 13.02 -20.73 9.36
N GLU A 490 14.11 -21.30 9.88
CA GLU A 490 14.45 -21.28 11.31
C GLU A 490 15.73 -20.47 11.55
N GLN A 491 15.77 -19.69 12.63
CA GLN A 491 16.99 -19.02 13.08
C GLN A 491 18.12 -20.04 13.32
N ARG A 492 19.39 -19.63 13.13
CA ARG A 492 20.53 -20.56 13.26
C ARG A 492 20.76 -21.01 14.71
N GLY A 493 20.35 -20.20 15.70
CA GLY A 493 20.34 -20.49 17.13
C GLY A 493 20.00 -19.24 17.95
N LYS A 494 19.83 -19.37 19.28
CA LYS A 494 19.55 -18.22 20.17
C LYS A 494 20.69 -17.20 20.25
N ASP A 495 21.93 -17.68 20.11
CA ASP A 495 23.14 -16.84 20.16
C ASP A 495 23.55 -16.31 18.77
N GLU A 496 22.89 -16.76 17.70
CA GLU A 496 23.11 -16.35 16.29
C GLU A 496 21.82 -15.77 15.70
N PHE A 497 21.01 -15.13 16.54
CA PHE A 497 19.76 -14.52 16.10
C PHE A 497 20.06 -13.34 15.17
N VAL A 498 19.46 -13.35 13.99
CA VAL A 498 19.58 -12.26 13.02
C VAL A 498 18.18 -11.74 12.71
N GLU A 499 17.96 -10.45 12.98
CA GLU A 499 16.79 -9.76 12.46
C GLU A 499 16.96 -9.61 10.95
N ASP A 500 16.05 -10.22 10.19
CA ASP A 500 16.06 -10.23 8.73
C ASP A 500 14.71 -9.74 8.18
N ARG A 501 14.49 -9.89 6.86
CA ARG A 501 13.25 -9.44 6.20
C ARG A 501 11.98 -10.10 6.72
N LEU A 502 12.08 -11.21 7.45
CA LEU A 502 10.94 -11.89 8.08
C LEU A 502 10.74 -11.44 9.54
N GLY A 503 11.41 -10.36 9.93
CA GLY A 503 11.31 -9.73 11.24
C GLY A 503 12.04 -10.51 12.34
N ASN A 504 11.75 -10.12 13.58
CA ASN A 504 12.35 -10.68 14.79
C ASN A 504 11.70 -12.02 15.22
N THR A 505 11.37 -12.89 14.26
CA THR A 505 10.71 -14.18 14.51
C THR A 505 11.72 -15.32 14.59
N GLU A 506 11.51 -16.26 15.53
CA GLU A 506 12.36 -17.47 15.64
C GLU A 506 12.19 -18.39 14.43
N THR A 507 10.97 -18.45 13.88
CA THR A 507 10.63 -19.24 12.70
C THR A 507 9.69 -18.47 11.80
N ALA A 508 9.77 -18.70 10.50
CA ALA A 508 8.76 -18.24 9.54
C ALA A 508 8.24 -19.44 8.74
N THR A 509 6.92 -19.53 8.61
CA THR A 509 6.24 -20.68 8.01
C THR A 509 5.63 -20.34 6.66
N ILE A 510 5.78 -21.27 5.71
CA ILE A 510 5.18 -21.26 4.39
C ILE A 510 4.30 -22.50 4.26
N SER A 511 2.98 -22.35 4.34
CA SER A 511 2.08 -23.46 4.00
C SER A 511 2.01 -23.61 2.48
N LEU A 512 2.22 -24.84 2.00
CA LEU A 512 2.03 -25.24 0.60
C LEU A 512 0.83 -26.18 0.45
N ASP A 513 0.08 -26.37 1.54
CA ASP A 513 -1.12 -27.20 1.60
C ASP A 513 -2.31 -26.30 1.91
N SER A 514 -2.95 -25.79 0.85
CA SER A 514 -4.16 -25.00 0.98
C SER A 514 -5.28 -25.62 0.15
N ALA A 515 -6.46 -25.76 0.76
CA ALA A 515 -7.67 -26.19 0.08
C ALA A 515 -8.21 -25.13 -0.89
N ASP A 516 -7.81 -23.86 -0.71
CA ASP A 516 -8.41 -22.71 -1.38
C ASP A 516 -7.65 -22.27 -2.64
N TRP A 517 -6.39 -22.71 -2.84
CA TRP A 517 -5.56 -22.34 -3.99
C TRP A 517 -4.44 -23.35 -4.27
N GLU A 518 -4.02 -23.46 -5.53
CA GLU A 518 -2.90 -24.31 -5.94
C GLU A 518 -1.57 -23.60 -5.63
N SER A 519 -0.77 -24.20 -4.75
CA SER A 519 0.52 -23.65 -4.33
C SER A 519 1.58 -23.66 -5.41
N ASN A 520 2.33 -22.55 -5.51
CA ASN A 520 3.46 -22.43 -6.40
C ASN A 520 4.80 -22.44 -5.63
N TRP A 521 5.60 -23.47 -5.90
CA TRP A 521 6.94 -23.64 -5.33
C TRP A 521 7.89 -22.47 -5.63
N ALA A 522 7.72 -21.78 -6.77
CA ALA A 522 8.58 -20.65 -7.14
C ALA A 522 8.61 -19.55 -6.06
N TRP A 523 7.48 -19.33 -5.38
CA TRP A 523 7.41 -18.36 -4.31
C TRP A 523 8.11 -18.84 -3.03
N ALA A 524 7.95 -20.12 -2.68
CA ALA A 524 8.66 -20.70 -1.54
C ALA A 524 10.18 -20.66 -1.75
N PHE A 525 10.60 -20.93 -3.00
CA PHE A 525 11.98 -20.75 -3.43
C PHE A 525 12.45 -19.30 -3.27
N GLN A 526 11.66 -18.30 -3.70
CA GLN A 526 12.01 -16.88 -3.54
C GLN A 526 12.20 -16.48 -2.07
N LEU A 527 11.32 -16.95 -1.17
CA LEU A 527 11.46 -16.68 0.27
C LEU A 527 12.72 -17.31 0.88
N ILE A 528 13.09 -18.52 0.46
CA ILE A 528 14.37 -19.14 0.85
C ILE A 528 15.56 -18.23 0.50
N GLN A 529 15.50 -17.56 -0.66
CA GLN A 529 16.55 -16.62 -1.08
C GLN A 529 16.55 -15.31 -0.28
N GLN A 530 15.39 -14.85 0.19
CA GLN A 530 15.24 -13.59 0.91
C GLN A 530 15.66 -13.66 2.39
N ALA A 531 15.75 -14.87 2.95
CA ALA A 531 16.22 -15.11 4.32
C ALA A 531 17.47 -16.02 4.32
N PRO A 532 18.61 -15.57 3.76
CA PRO A 532 19.81 -16.39 3.62
C PRO A 532 20.43 -16.78 4.97
N ALA A 533 20.18 -15.98 6.02
CA ALA A 533 20.59 -16.31 7.37
C ALA A 533 19.82 -17.50 7.97
N ARG A 534 18.60 -17.82 7.53
CA ARG A 534 17.77 -18.87 8.16
C ARG A 534 18.04 -20.28 7.60
N LYS A 535 18.00 -21.30 8.48
CA LYS A 535 18.03 -22.72 8.11
C LYS A 535 16.70 -23.14 7.48
N ILE A 536 16.75 -24.13 6.58
CA ILE A 536 15.56 -24.56 5.83
C ILE A 536 15.09 -25.91 6.36
N ARG A 537 13.84 -25.98 6.83
CA ARG A 537 13.15 -27.23 7.15
C ARG A 537 12.02 -27.48 6.16
N VAL A 538 12.03 -28.65 5.55
CA VAL A 538 10.99 -29.10 4.63
C VAL A 538 10.12 -30.14 5.31
N HIS A 539 8.80 -30.01 5.16
CA HIS A 539 7.81 -30.95 5.67
C HIS A 539 7.20 -31.72 4.50
N VAL A 540 7.36 -33.04 4.51
CA VAL A 540 6.87 -33.96 3.50
C VAL A 540 5.61 -34.64 4.01
N GLU A 541 4.57 -34.62 3.18
CA GLU A 541 3.28 -35.24 3.49
C GLU A 541 3.40 -36.77 3.48
N GLY A 542 2.69 -37.44 4.40
CA GLY A 542 2.57 -38.89 4.40
C GLY A 542 1.50 -39.34 3.41
N ASP A 543 1.66 -40.55 2.86
CA ASP A 543 0.63 -41.20 2.07
C ASP A 543 0.03 -42.35 2.88
N GLU A 544 -1.17 -42.15 3.42
CA GLU A 544 -1.91 -43.16 4.19
C GLU A 544 -2.23 -44.40 3.36
N SER A 545 -2.47 -44.25 2.05
CA SER A 545 -2.78 -45.37 1.14
C SER A 545 -1.54 -46.22 0.86
N ALA A 546 -0.36 -45.61 0.87
CA ALA A 546 0.93 -46.29 0.77
C ALA A 546 1.54 -46.67 2.15
N GLY A 547 0.85 -46.37 3.27
CA GLY A 547 1.32 -46.66 4.63
C GLY A 547 2.55 -45.85 5.07
N THR A 548 2.82 -44.70 4.45
CA THR A 548 3.98 -43.86 4.75
C THR A 548 3.59 -42.70 5.68
N LYS A 549 4.36 -42.49 6.75
CA LYS A 549 4.18 -41.34 7.63
C LYS A 549 4.93 -40.12 7.08
N GLY A 550 4.31 -38.95 7.17
CA GLY A 550 4.97 -37.68 6.87
C GLY A 550 6.17 -37.43 7.78
N PHE A 551 7.12 -36.62 7.33
CA PHE A 551 8.32 -36.30 8.08
C PHE A 551 8.77 -34.86 7.83
N ALA A 552 9.54 -34.33 8.79
CA ALA A 552 10.24 -33.06 8.62
C ALA A 552 11.75 -33.31 8.49
N TYR A 553 12.40 -32.55 7.61
CA TYR A 553 13.84 -32.63 7.38
C TYR A 553 14.46 -31.24 7.43
N LEU A 554 15.39 -31.04 8.36
CA LEU A 554 16.18 -29.82 8.51
C LEU A 554 17.48 -29.96 7.71
N PHE A 555 17.64 -29.13 6.69
CA PHE A 555 18.86 -29.07 5.88
C PHE A 555 20.01 -28.46 6.69
N LYS A 556 21.16 -29.12 6.68
CA LYS A 556 22.33 -28.72 7.46
C LYS A 556 23.35 -27.93 6.65
N ASN A 557 23.47 -28.22 5.36
CA ASN A 557 24.42 -27.57 4.46
C ASN A 557 23.69 -26.56 3.58
N GLU A 558 24.38 -25.45 3.29
CA GLU A 558 23.92 -24.48 2.31
C GLU A 558 24.34 -24.94 0.92
N GLU A 559 23.43 -25.62 0.23
CA GLU A 559 23.65 -26.03 -1.16
C GLU A 559 23.34 -24.88 -2.11
N GLN A 560 23.93 -24.94 -3.31
CA GLN A 560 23.78 -23.91 -4.32
C GLN A 560 23.17 -24.49 -5.60
N CYS A 561 22.33 -23.71 -6.26
CA CYS A 561 21.84 -24.00 -7.61
C CYS A 561 23.02 -24.01 -8.59
N GLU A 562 22.94 -24.81 -9.65
CA GLU A 562 24.00 -24.87 -10.65
C GLU A 562 24.07 -23.57 -11.46
N ASP A 563 22.93 -23.15 -12.03
CA ASP A 563 22.86 -22.05 -13.01
C ASP A 563 21.93 -20.90 -12.60
N LEU A 564 21.45 -20.87 -11.35
CA LEU A 564 20.61 -19.78 -10.81
C LEU A 564 21.36 -18.99 -9.74
N TYR A 565 21.24 -17.66 -9.78
CA TYR A 565 21.93 -16.73 -8.89
C TYR A 565 20.95 -15.91 -8.05
N VAL A 566 21.46 -15.29 -6.97
CA VAL A 566 20.65 -14.44 -6.09
C VAL A 566 20.20 -13.17 -6.84
N LEU A 567 18.90 -13.12 -7.13
CA LEU A 567 18.28 -12.14 -8.04
C LEU A 567 18.40 -10.69 -7.56
N THR A 568 18.13 -10.41 -6.29
CA THR A 568 17.96 -9.03 -5.80
C THR A 568 19.24 -8.38 -5.29
N ARG A 569 20.38 -9.10 -5.34
CA ARG A 569 21.69 -8.74 -4.75
C ARG A 569 21.69 -8.35 -3.26
N GLY A 570 20.53 -8.16 -2.64
CA GLY A 570 20.38 -7.81 -1.23
C GLY A 570 20.09 -6.33 -0.95
N ILE A 571 19.94 -5.50 -1.98
CA ILE A 571 19.70 -4.05 -1.83
C ILE A 571 18.18 -3.81 -1.72
N GLY A 572 17.77 -2.90 -0.83
CA GLY A 572 16.36 -2.57 -0.59
C GLY A 572 16.12 -1.11 -0.20
N SER A 573 14.88 -0.84 0.24
CA SER A 573 14.46 0.44 0.82
C SER A 573 14.63 1.67 -0.09
N PHE A 574 14.13 1.59 -1.33
CA PHE A 574 14.17 2.69 -2.29
C PHE A 574 13.02 3.70 -2.10
N GLU A 575 13.29 4.98 -2.37
CA GLU A 575 12.28 6.04 -2.31
C GLU A 575 11.18 5.85 -3.37
N SER A 576 9.93 6.12 -3.01
CA SER A 576 8.83 6.25 -3.99
C SER A 576 9.12 7.43 -4.93
N LEU A 577 8.84 7.26 -6.23
CA LEU A 577 8.97 8.38 -7.17
C LEU A 577 7.80 9.35 -7.00
N GLN A 578 8.11 10.48 -6.37
CA GLN A 578 7.15 11.53 -6.09
C GLN A 578 7.51 12.80 -6.84
N ARG A 579 6.50 13.62 -7.13
CA ARG A 579 6.66 14.98 -7.64
C ARG A 579 6.01 15.96 -6.68
N VAL A 580 6.66 17.12 -6.50
CA VAL A 580 6.03 18.25 -5.81
C VAL A 580 5.18 19.00 -6.84
N ARG A 581 3.88 19.03 -6.62
CA ARG A 581 2.94 19.79 -7.42
C ARG A 581 2.60 21.09 -6.71
N VAL A 582 3.19 22.18 -7.22
CA VAL A 582 2.99 23.54 -6.72
C VAL A 582 2.14 24.32 -7.72
N ALA A 583 1.17 25.09 -7.22
CA ALA A 583 0.41 26.02 -8.02
C ALA A 583 1.32 27.12 -8.57
N THR A 584 1.13 27.49 -9.83
CA THR A 584 1.90 28.59 -10.46
C THR A 584 1.56 29.97 -9.87
N GLY A 585 0.45 30.08 -9.15
CA GLY A 585 0.02 31.26 -8.39
C GLY A 585 -1.35 31.06 -7.73
N PRO A 586 -1.89 32.09 -7.06
CA PRO A 586 -3.14 31.97 -6.28
C PRO A 586 -4.37 31.54 -7.11
N GLY A 587 -4.49 32.01 -8.35
CA GLY A 587 -5.60 31.63 -9.23
C GLY A 587 -5.54 30.16 -9.66
N ASP A 588 -4.33 29.65 -9.89
CA ASP A 588 -4.09 28.25 -10.22
C ASP A 588 -4.36 27.35 -9.00
N ALA A 589 -3.94 27.78 -7.80
CA ALA A 589 -4.25 27.09 -6.54
C ALA A 589 -5.76 26.94 -6.32
N VAL A 590 -6.53 28.00 -6.58
CA VAL A 590 -8.01 27.96 -6.55
C VAL A 590 -8.57 26.98 -7.58
N SER A 591 -8.06 26.99 -8.82
CA SER A 591 -8.50 26.04 -9.86
C SER A 591 -8.22 24.59 -9.45
N LEU A 592 -7.02 24.29 -8.96
CA LEU A 592 -6.61 22.97 -8.49
C LEU A 592 -7.46 22.53 -7.28
N GLY A 593 -7.63 23.41 -6.30
CA GLY A 593 -8.50 23.16 -5.14
C GLY A 593 -9.93 22.84 -5.55
N TYR A 594 -10.51 23.61 -6.47
CA TYR A 594 -11.86 23.36 -6.99
C TYR A 594 -11.98 22.00 -7.69
N ARG A 595 -11.03 21.66 -8.57
CA ARG A 595 -11.01 20.37 -9.27
C ARG A 595 -10.91 19.21 -8.28
N LYS A 596 -10.01 19.32 -7.29
CA LYS A 596 -9.83 18.32 -6.23
C LYS A 596 -11.11 18.17 -5.40
N THR A 597 -11.74 19.27 -4.99
CA THR A 597 -13.01 19.24 -4.24
C THR A 597 -14.12 18.56 -5.02
N ARG A 598 -14.30 18.94 -6.30
CA ARG A 598 -15.32 18.32 -7.17
C ARG A 598 -15.05 16.82 -7.35
N SER A 599 -13.80 16.43 -7.59
CA SER A 599 -13.39 15.04 -7.69
C SER A 599 -13.70 14.28 -6.41
N ASN A 600 -13.31 14.80 -5.25
CA ASN A 600 -13.53 14.15 -3.95
C ASN A 600 -15.03 14.00 -3.65
N LEU A 601 -15.86 15.01 -3.93
CA LEU A 601 -17.31 14.92 -3.79
C LEU A 601 -17.90 13.75 -4.60
N ILE A 602 -17.55 13.67 -5.88
CA ILE A 602 -18.02 12.59 -6.78
C ILE A 602 -17.55 11.24 -6.29
N LYS A 603 -16.26 11.12 -5.94
CA LYS A 603 -15.64 9.86 -5.52
C LYS A 603 -16.21 9.36 -4.20
N ILE A 604 -16.45 10.22 -3.21
CA ILE A 604 -17.07 9.82 -1.94
C ILE A 604 -18.47 9.26 -2.19
N TYR A 605 -19.26 9.89 -3.06
CA TYR A 605 -20.56 9.36 -3.45
C TYR A 605 -20.43 7.99 -4.14
N GLN A 606 -19.51 7.85 -5.09
CA GLN A 606 -19.24 6.57 -5.76
C GLN A 606 -18.79 5.49 -4.76
N THR A 607 -17.94 5.82 -3.78
CA THR A 607 -17.52 4.90 -2.70
C THR A 607 -18.73 4.43 -1.88
N LEU A 608 -19.62 5.34 -1.48
CA LEU A 608 -20.84 4.98 -0.77
C LEU A 608 -21.73 4.04 -1.61
N THR A 609 -21.93 4.33 -2.89
CA THR A 609 -22.71 3.43 -3.78
C THR A 609 -22.01 2.09 -4.00
N SER A 610 -20.67 2.08 -4.07
CA SER A 610 -19.86 0.88 -4.26
C SER A 610 -19.96 -0.06 -3.05
N LEU A 611 -20.03 0.49 -1.83
CA LEU A 611 -20.29 -0.24 -0.61
C LEU A 611 -21.63 -0.99 -0.65
N PHE A 612 -22.72 -0.30 -1.02
CA PHE A 612 -24.04 -0.94 -1.12
C PHE A 612 -24.12 -1.96 -2.26
N SER A 613 -23.32 -1.80 -3.31
CA SER A 613 -23.22 -2.75 -4.42
C SER A 613 -22.31 -3.96 -4.15
N GLY A 614 -21.64 -4.02 -2.98
CA GLY A 614 -20.72 -5.10 -2.62
C GLY A 614 -19.36 -5.07 -3.33
N ARG A 615 -19.03 -3.96 -4.01
CA ARG A 615 -17.76 -3.78 -4.75
C ARG A 615 -16.60 -3.32 -3.87
N LEU A 616 -16.92 -2.81 -2.67
CA LEU A 616 -15.95 -2.41 -1.66
C LEU A 616 -16.26 -3.16 -0.36
N SER A 617 -15.24 -3.79 0.23
CA SER A 617 -15.39 -4.47 1.51
C SER A 617 -15.63 -3.47 2.64
N ILE A 618 -16.54 -3.78 3.57
CA ILE A 618 -16.72 -2.99 4.81
C ILE A 618 -15.43 -2.90 5.64
N ARG A 619 -14.50 -3.85 5.48
CA ARG A 619 -13.20 -3.85 6.17
C ARG A 619 -12.25 -2.75 5.66
N ALA A 620 -12.53 -2.18 4.48
CA ALA A 620 -11.74 -1.08 3.94
C ALA A 620 -11.96 0.26 4.69
N PHE A 621 -12.96 0.34 5.57
CA PHE A 621 -13.23 1.56 6.35
C PHE A 621 -12.32 1.65 7.58
N SER A 622 -11.78 2.84 7.80
CA SER A 622 -11.02 3.18 9.00
C SER A 622 -11.91 3.88 10.02
N GLY A 623 -11.74 3.50 11.28
CA GLY A 623 -12.31 4.18 12.43
C GLY A 623 -11.42 5.28 13.00
N PRO A 624 -11.71 5.75 14.22
CA PRO A 624 -10.97 6.85 14.84
C PRO A 624 -9.47 6.57 15.00
N VAL A 625 -9.07 5.32 15.26
CA VAL A 625 -7.66 4.96 15.44
C VAL A 625 -6.95 4.96 14.09
N GLY A 626 -7.57 4.37 13.07
CA GLY A 626 -7.06 4.37 11.70
C GLY A 626 -6.94 5.79 11.14
N ILE A 627 -7.97 6.63 11.32
CA ILE A 627 -7.95 8.05 10.92
C ILE A 627 -6.82 8.80 11.64
N GLY A 628 -6.62 8.56 12.94
CA GLY A 628 -5.51 9.15 13.69
C GLY A 628 -4.13 8.77 13.16
N LYS A 629 -3.92 7.48 12.84
CA LYS A 629 -2.67 6.99 12.23
C LYS A 629 -2.41 7.65 10.87
N ILE A 630 -3.43 7.72 10.01
CA ILE A 630 -3.33 8.37 8.70
C ILE A 630 -3.04 9.87 8.87
N ALA A 631 -3.76 10.55 9.75
CA ALA A 631 -3.56 11.98 10.01
C ALA A 631 -2.12 12.28 10.48
N TYR A 632 -1.58 11.46 11.39
CA TYR A 632 -0.20 11.57 11.83
C TYR A 632 0.79 11.36 10.68
N LYS A 633 0.59 10.33 9.84
CA LYS A 633 1.42 10.07 8.66
C LYS A 633 1.40 11.25 7.67
N GLN A 634 0.24 11.88 7.48
CA GLN A 634 0.12 13.05 6.63
C GLN A 634 0.82 14.28 7.22
N ALA A 635 0.73 14.47 8.55
CA ALA A 635 1.49 15.52 9.24
C ALA A 635 3.01 15.28 9.20
N ASP A 636 3.48 14.03 9.30
CA ASP A 636 4.90 13.66 9.09
C ASP A 636 5.38 13.98 7.67
N SER A 637 4.48 13.88 6.69
CA SER A 637 4.75 14.19 5.29
C SER A 637 4.76 15.69 4.97
N GLY A 638 4.35 16.55 5.91
CA GLY A 638 4.36 18.00 5.77
C GLY A 638 2.98 18.66 5.88
N LEU A 639 2.96 20.00 5.98
CA LEU A 639 1.72 20.77 6.15
C LEU A 639 0.82 20.71 4.93
N ALA A 640 1.36 20.76 3.70
CA ALA A 640 0.58 20.60 2.47
C ALA A 640 -0.23 19.29 2.47
N SER A 641 0.41 18.16 2.83
CA SER A 641 -0.22 16.85 2.91
C SER A 641 -1.29 16.79 4.01
N LEU A 642 -1.04 17.42 5.17
CA LEU A 642 -2.04 17.56 6.22
C LEU A 642 -3.25 18.37 5.75
N PHE A 643 -3.05 19.50 5.07
CA PHE A 643 -4.15 20.29 4.52
C PHE A 643 -4.93 19.53 3.45
N ASP A 644 -4.28 18.79 2.55
CA ASP A 644 -4.97 17.95 1.57
C ASP A 644 -5.85 16.89 2.27
N PHE A 645 -5.32 16.25 3.31
CA PHE A 645 -6.05 15.29 4.13
C PHE A 645 -7.24 15.91 4.89
N LEU A 646 -7.05 17.06 5.53
CA LEU A 646 -8.13 17.80 6.18
C LEU A 646 -9.18 18.26 5.16
N GLY A 647 -8.75 18.61 3.95
CA GLY A 647 -9.62 18.97 2.84
C GLY A 647 -10.53 17.80 2.45
N PHE A 648 -9.94 16.63 2.29
CA PHE A 648 -10.66 15.38 2.05
C PHE A 648 -11.65 15.05 3.19
N LEU A 649 -11.21 15.14 4.45
CA LEU A 649 -12.08 14.89 5.61
C LEU A 649 -13.25 15.88 5.70
N SER A 650 -13.00 17.16 5.42
CA SER A 650 -14.05 18.19 5.44
C SER A 650 -15.11 17.90 4.38
N ILE A 651 -14.71 17.54 3.16
CA ILE A 651 -15.64 17.13 2.09
C ILE A 651 -16.38 15.84 2.47
N ASN A 652 -15.69 14.86 3.07
CA ASN A 652 -16.31 13.62 3.53
C ASN A 652 -17.40 13.89 4.57
N LEU A 653 -17.12 14.75 5.55
CA LEU A 653 -18.09 15.18 6.56
C LEU A 653 -19.28 15.92 5.92
N ALA A 654 -19.04 16.76 4.90
CA ALA A 654 -20.12 17.40 4.16
C ALA A 654 -21.05 16.37 3.49
N VAL A 655 -20.49 15.37 2.81
CA VAL A 655 -21.29 14.34 2.11
C VAL A 655 -22.06 13.50 3.12
N ILE A 656 -21.41 13.06 4.20
CA ILE A 656 -22.06 12.25 5.24
C ILE A 656 -23.18 13.04 5.91
N ASN A 657 -22.93 14.28 6.34
CA ASN A 657 -23.94 15.12 6.99
C ASN A 657 -25.11 15.47 6.06
N PHE A 658 -24.89 15.45 4.74
CA PHE A 658 -25.96 15.66 3.76
C PHE A 658 -26.86 14.42 3.56
N LEU A 659 -26.47 13.23 4.03
CA LEU A 659 -27.30 12.04 3.92
C LEU A 659 -28.63 12.22 4.66
N PRO A 660 -29.74 11.62 4.18
CA PRO A 660 -31.06 11.74 4.78
C PRO A 660 -31.19 10.84 6.04
N ILE A 661 -30.26 11.00 6.98
CA ILE A 661 -30.21 10.27 8.25
C ILE A 661 -30.70 11.23 9.35
N PRO A 662 -31.76 10.90 10.11
CA PRO A 662 -32.42 11.84 11.04
C PRO A 662 -31.54 12.56 12.07
N VAL A 663 -30.39 12.00 12.45
CA VAL A 663 -29.43 12.59 13.40
C VAL A 663 -28.44 13.55 12.73
N LEU A 664 -28.39 13.56 11.40
CA LEU A 664 -27.53 14.42 10.61
C LEU A 664 -28.34 15.58 10.00
N ASP A 665 -27.65 16.63 9.57
CA ASP A 665 -28.24 17.81 8.92
C ASP A 665 -29.21 17.46 7.79
N GLY A 666 -28.84 16.51 6.94
CA GLY A 666 -29.66 16.03 5.83
C GLY A 666 -30.97 15.37 6.27
N GLY A 667 -31.00 14.73 7.44
CA GLY A 667 -32.23 14.23 8.05
C GLY A 667 -33.19 15.34 8.47
N HIS A 668 -32.67 16.38 9.13
CA HIS A 668 -33.46 17.57 9.46
C HIS A 668 -33.98 18.29 8.21
N MET A 669 -33.18 18.31 7.14
CA MET A 669 -33.58 18.83 5.83
C MET A 669 -34.82 18.10 5.29
N VAL A 670 -34.88 16.77 5.41
CA VAL A 670 -36.05 15.97 4.96
C VAL A 670 -37.32 16.36 5.72
N PHE A 671 -37.23 16.56 7.03
CA PHE A 671 -38.40 16.98 7.83
C PHE A 671 -38.86 18.39 7.47
N LEU A 672 -37.93 19.32 7.22
CA LEU A 672 -38.25 20.68 6.79
C LEU A 672 -38.82 20.73 5.37
N LEU A 673 -38.32 19.89 4.46
CA LEU A 673 -38.90 19.73 3.12
C LEU A 673 -40.34 19.22 3.20
N TYR A 674 -40.58 18.21 4.04
CA TYR A 674 -41.93 17.71 4.30
C TYR A 674 -42.84 18.83 4.83
N GLU A 675 -42.38 19.61 5.82
CA GLU A 675 -43.14 20.72 6.38
C GLU A 675 -43.41 21.81 5.32
N GLY A 676 -42.41 22.14 4.49
CA GLY A 676 -42.54 23.13 3.43
C GLY A 676 -43.57 22.74 2.36
N VAL A 677 -43.59 21.47 1.97
CA VAL A 677 -44.52 20.93 0.96
C VAL A 677 -45.92 20.75 1.54
N THR A 678 -46.04 20.14 2.72
CA THR A 678 -47.34 19.81 3.33
C THR A 678 -47.96 20.96 4.10
N ARG A 679 -47.16 22.00 4.41
CA ARG A 679 -47.49 23.10 5.33
C ARG A 679 -47.95 22.62 6.70
N ARG A 680 -47.53 21.41 7.11
CA ARG A 680 -47.85 20.80 8.40
C ARG A 680 -46.56 20.34 9.07
N LYS A 681 -46.42 20.61 10.36
CA LYS A 681 -45.29 20.08 11.14
C LYS A 681 -45.37 18.55 11.16
N PRO A 682 -44.25 17.83 10.96
CA PRO A 682 -44.24 16.38 11.12
C PRO A 682 -44.65 15.99 12.54
N ASN A 683 -45.28 14.83 12.67
CA ASN A 683 -45.67 14.32 13.98
C ASN A 683 -44.43 14.14 14.87
N GLU A 684 -44.45 14.72 16.06
CA GLU A 684 -43.33 14.69 17.00
C GLU A 684 -42.89 13.27 17.36
N ASN A 685 -43.84 12.33 17.45
CA ASN A 685 -43.52 10.93 17.69
C ASN A 685 -42.73 10.33 16.52
N VAL A 686 -43.07 10.69 15.28
CA VAL A 686 -42.36 10.24 14.09
C VAL A 686 -40.93 10.79 14.08
N ILE A 687 -40.75 12.06 14.41
CA ILE A 687 -39.42 12.68 14.53
C ILE A 687 -38.59 11.97 15.62
N LYS A 688 -39.17 11.76 16.81
CA LYS A 688 -38.49 11.06 17.92
C LYS A 688 -38.06 9.65 17.51
N TYR A 689 -38.97 8.84 16.94
CA TYR A 689 -38.62 7.50 16.47
C TYR A 689 -37.54 7.51 15.38
N ALA A 690 -37.63 8.45 14.43
CA ALA A 690 -36.65 8.57 13.37
C ALA A 690 -35.26 8.95 13.91
N ILE A 691 -35.18 9.92 14.83
CA ILE A 691 -33.93 10.32 15.51
C ILE A 691 -33.36 9.14 16.31
N THR A 692 -34.18 8.45 17.12
CA THR A 692 -33.72 7.28 17.89
C THR A 692 -33.21 6.18 16.98
N LEU A 693 -33.91 5.86 15.89
CA LEU A 693 -33.47 4.87 14.92
C LEU A 693 -32.15 5.28 14.25
N GLY A 694 -32.04 6.56 13.85
CA GLY A 694 -30.81 7.12 13.31
C GLY A 694 -29.64 7.04 14.29
N LEU A 695 -29.88 7.31 15.58
CA LEU A 695 -28.86 7.24 16.62
C LEU A 695 -28.40 5.80 16.84
N ILE A 696 -29.33 4.84 16.91
CA ILE A 696 -29.01 3.41 17.00
C ILE A 696 -28.18 2.97 15.79
N MET A 697 -28.55 3.42 14.59
CA MET A 697 -27.82 3.10 13.36
C MET A 697 -26.39 3.66 13.38
N ILE A 698 -26.21 4.94 13.71
CA ILE A 698 -24.89 5.57 13.80
C ILE A 698 -24.06 4.93 14.91
N ALA A 699 -24.64 4.67 16.08
CA ALA A 699 -23.94 4.01 17.19
C ALA A 699 -23.52 2.58 16.83
N SER A 700 -24.36 1.84 16.09
CA SER A 700 -24.03 0.50 15.58
C SER A 700 -22.91 0.54 14.55
N LEU A 701 -22.95 1.51 13.62
CA LEU A 701 -21.89 1.72 12.64
C LEU A 701 -20.57 2.11 13.34
N PHE A 702 -20.62 3.00 14.32
CA PHE A 702 -19.45 3.39 15.10
C PHE A 702 -18.86 2.21 15.87
N ALA A 703 -19.70 1.39 16.51
CA ALA A 703 -19.26 0.16 17.17
C ALA A 703 -18.64 -0.84 16.19
N LEU A 704 -19.23 -1.00 15.00
CA LEU A 704 -18.70 -1.85 13.93
C LEU A 704 -17.33 -1.35 13.48
N VAL A 705 -17.20 -0.08 13.13
CA VAL A 705 -15.95 0.50 12.63
C VAL A 705 -14.87 0.51 13.71
N MET A 706 -15.24 0.74 14.98
CA MET A 706 -14.31 0.60 16.11
C MET A 706 -13.86 -0.86 16.30
N TYR A 707 -14.78 -1.82 16.17
CA TYR A 707 -14.42 -3.24 16.21
C TYR A 707 -13.47 -3.61 15.07
N LEU A 708 -13.74 -3.12 13.86
CA LEU A 708 -12.84 -3.30 12.72
C LEU A 708 -11.46 -2.71 13.01
N ASP A 709 -11.39 -1.47 13.50
CA ASP A 709 -10.13 -0.81 13.84
C ASP A 709 -9.34 -1.56 14.92
N LEU A 710 -9.99 -2.03 15.98
CA LEU A 710 -9.29 -2.61 17.13
C LEU A 710 -8.94 -4.09 16.97
N PHE A 711 -9.70 -4.83 16.16
CA PHE A 711 -9.62 -6.30 16.13
C PHE A 711 -9.49 -6.92 14.74
N VAL A 712 -9.64 -6.14 13.66
CA VAL A 712 -9.62 -6.68 12.28
C VAL A 712 -8.56 -6.02 11.40
N ASN A 713 -8.43 -4.69 11.52
CA ASN A 713 -7.60 -3.85 10.65
C ASN A 713 -6.29 -3.39 11.31
N ASN A 714 -6.10 -3.68 12.60
CA ASN A 714 -4.85 -3.42 13.31
C ASN A 714 -3.98 -4.66 13.26
#